data_AF-A0A957W4H0-F1
#
_entry.id   AF-A0A957W4H0-F1
#
_cell.length_a   1.000
_cell.length_b   1.000
_cell.length_c   1.000
_cell.angle_alpha   90.00
_cell.angle_beta   90.00
_cell.angle_gamma   90.00
#
_symmetry.space_group_name_H-M   'P 1'
#
loop_
_entity.id
_entity.type
_entity.pdbx_description
1 polymer ?
#
loop_
_entity_poly.entity_id
_entity_poly.type
_entity_poly.pdbx_seq_one_letter_code
_entity_poly.pdbx_strand_id
1 'polypeptide(L)'
;MSKNLRIHLIVIGLYTVLTIGLTWPVAAHIGTHIPGEATWAFDESTFIWNMWWFKFSLLNLAQSPLISTYTFFPLSIHLTTYTFNLFNAAFGLPLQLALSLPLASNLTLFFAYISSAYGVFLLLLYLLTRPTLTSHPTPFSILHSSFFILPLAAFVAGAVYAFSASRMMYIALGHYNFVTIQWFPYYVLFLLKTLHQGTFKNAFLAALFAAFCLYAELTFSVFLLFITLIIFLSDLGLGGRSLESAVDSQSSTASRHHSSFIIHHSSFGSWWSVVSRQTLRLALIGVITFALTAPFILAVLPDFLDPAYSEPGWGEGLKLSADLAGLVTLTPLHPLAGVDWVTELRAVIEGTSRFSDANTLFLGYGILIIAAIGFLIWRRSARVWLWAVIIFTILSLGPLLTINGQNRFNLDGLEVTFPLPFALLHYIPILNANRVPNRFGIPLTLALAILVGYAIFWLLNKIIRHPNPSTSQPASQQPPPPANQPTNQPSNQPTYHPSTFPFLAFALVLVFLVVLLFDQYSVPLPLTDARIPTVYRQIGAEPGNFTVMQLPLGWRNSYGTLGAERTQLQYYQAAHLRPMLGGNTSRNPRFKFDYYANIPLFAAITEAELYRTVDETTLARAGQQAADLMTLYNIKYIVVHEPIPFRKPYEDTYLATRKLALDLIPHRAEPVYESPGVQAFAVEQATIPDPLVIDFGDWTADPYRGEGWAGNETVFGATANWTTADRAEIFFPVRGDGDRRLSLQIAPFVYPNAPSQQVGIKLNDHVLATYTLQENWQAVETVLPEAQLIDGLNRLTLHFAHTAQPREVLPANRAIGHTGVETPVDVEVNSGADFAFITAGFGDEAADASAHRRGINVAVIDPQSGDVLDMRGFDTAANAFEATALAEFIAGIPDGQIVIFASQGLDALAYVSADTLTALQSAGLAVGTLATPFSAIGVKGAAGGTALQAQGEGAAYLRLGLVPDTRPLAAAVDTITISK
;
A
#
# COMPACT_ATOMS: atom_id res chain seq x y z
N MET A 1 -29.61 36.15 16.14
CA MET A 1 -29.11 34.94 15.44
C MET A 1 -30.08 34.59 14.31
N SER A 2 -29.63 34.53 13.05
CA SER A 2 -30.54 34.28 11.90
C SER A 2 -31.19 32.89 12.00
N LYS A 3 -32.41 32.72 11.48
CA LYS A 3 -33.13 31.43 11.49
C LYS A 3 -32.31 30.30 10.84
N ASN A 4 -31.54 30.63 9.80
CA ASN A 4 -30.67 29.67 9.11
C ASN A 4 -29.54 29.18 10.00
N LEU A 5 -28.84 30.08 10.71
CA LEU A 5 -27.75 29.69 11.60
C LEU A 5 -28.23 28.76 12.73
N ARG A 6 -29.45 28.95 13.23
CA ARG A 6 -30.04 28.06 14.25
C ARG A 6 -30.21 26.62 13.76
N ILE A 7 -30.66 26.43 12.52
CA ILE A 7 -30.81 25.09 11.93
C ILE A 7 -29.46 24.39 11.86
N HIS A 8 -28.42 25.07 11.37
CA HIS A 8 -27.09 24.48 11.25
C HIS A 8 -26.54 24.03 12.62
N LEU A 9 -26.68 24.84 13.67
CA LEU A 9 -26.24 24.46 15.01
C LEU A 9 -27.03 23.26 15.58
N ILE A 10 -28.35 23.22 15.37
CA ILE A 10 -29.18 22.09 15.80
C ILE A 10 -28.74 20.80 15.08
N VAL A 11 -28.55 20.86 13.76
CA VAL A 11 -28.12 19.70 12.95
C VAL A 11 -26.76 19.19 13.41
N ILE A 12 -25.79 20.08 13.64
CA ILE A 12 -24.47 19.71 14.19
C ILE A 12 -24.63 19.05 15.56
N GLY A 13 -25.44 19.63 16.46
CA GLY A 13 -25.71 19.05 17.77
C GLY A 13 -26.34 17.65 17.71
N LEU A 14 -27.28 17.43 16.80
CA LEU A 14 -27.89 16.11 16.60
C LEU A 14 -26.90 15.09 16.03
N TYR A 15 -26.03 15.49 15.10
CA TYR A 15 -24.95 14.61 14.65
C TYR A 15 -23.96 14.30 15.76
N THR A 16 -23.64 15.24 16.65
CA THR A 16 -22.81 14.96 17.83
C THR A 16 -23.45 13.90 18.73
N VAL A 17 -24.75 14.00 18.99
CA VAL A 17 -25.49 12.99 19.79
C VAL A 17 -25.46 11.63 19.10
N LEU A 18 -25.70 11.56 17.78
CA LEU A 18 -25.60 10.32 17.02
C LEU A 18 -24.18 9.74 17.05
N THR A 19 -23.15 10.57 16.91
CA THR A 19 -21.75 10.14 17.01
C THR A 19 -21.49 9.50 18.38
N ILE A 20 -21.87 10.17 19.48
CA ILE A 20 -21.68 9.62 20.82
C ILE A 20 -22.43 8.29 21.00
N GLY A 21 -23.68 8.20 20.53
CA GLY A 21 -24.52 7.02 20.70
C GLY A 21 -24.09 5.83 19.83
N LEU A 22 -23.77 6.06 18.55
CA LEU A 22 -23.42 5.02 17.58
C LEU A 22 -21.94 4.61 17.64
N THR A 23 -21.10 5.39 18.33
CA THR A 23 -19.72 4.99 18.65
C THR A 23 -19.53 4.61 20.11
N TRP A 24 -20.62 4.34 20.84
CA TRP A 24 -20.54 3.89 22.22
C TRP A 24 -19.74 2.57 22.32
N PRO A 25 -18.84 2.39 23.31
CA PRO A 25 -18.64 3.20 24.51
C PRO A 25 -17.49 4.23 24.47
N VAL A 26 -17.04 4.69 23.30
CA VAL A 26 -15.89 5.62 23.17
C VAL A 26 -16.00 6.83 24.10
N ALA A 27 -17.17 7.45 24.19
CA ALA A 27 -17.38 8.63 25.04
C ALA A 27 -17.18 8.37 26.54
N ALA A 28 -17.45 7.15 27.02
CA ALA A 28 -17.23 6.77 28.42
C ALA A 28 -15.74 6.59 28.77
N HIS A 29 -14.92 6.27 27.76
CA HIS A 29 -13.49 5.98 27.91
C HIS A 29 -12.60 6.92 27.08
N ILE A 30 -13.10 8.10 26.74
CA ILE A 30 -12.55 8.97 25.69
C ILE A 30 -11.07 9.37 25.90
N GLY A 31 -10.58 9.38 27.15
CA GLY A 31 -9.20 9.72 27.47
C GLY A 31 -8.25 8.53 27.70
N THR A 32 -8.78 7.30 27.72
CA THR A 32 -8.01 6.09 28.10
C THR A 32 -8.08 4.96 27.10
N HIS A 33 -9.15 4.90 26.28
CA HIS A 33 -9.33 3.88 25.26
C HIS A 33 -9.61 4.53 23.91
N ILE A 34 -9.38 3.78 22.86
CA ILE A 34 -9.60 4.15 21.47
C ILE A 34 -10.36 3.05 20.75
N PRO A 35 -11.20 3.34 19.75
CA PRO A 35 -11.81 2.31 18.93
C PRO A 35 -10.76 1.43 18.24
N GLY A 36 -10.92 0.11 18.30
CA GLY A 36 -9.94 -0.82 17.75
C GLY A 36 -10.10 -2.20 18.36
N GLU A 37 -9.29 -3.15 17.88
CA GLU A 37 -9.29 -4.53 18.37
C GLU A 37 -7.87 -5.06 18.56
N ALA A 38 -7.57 -5.46 19.78
CA ALA A 38 -6.27 -5.94 20.22
C ALA A 38 -5.89 -7.29 19.59
N THR A 39 -6.87 -8.10 19.22
CA THR A 39 -6.65 -9.42 18.58
C THR A 39 -6.43 -9.31 17.06
N TRP A 40 -6.60 -8.13 16.46
CA TRP A 40 -6.40 -7.91 15.02
C TRP A 40 -4.97 -7.49 14.72
N ALA A 41 -4.74 -6.20 14.51
CA ALA A 41 -3.49 -5.66 13.97
C ALA A 41 -2.91 -4.51 14.80
N PHE A 42 -3.66 -3.98 15.78
CA PHE A 42 -3.34 -2.73 16.49
C PHE A 42 -3.09 -1.54 15.54
N ASP A 43 -3.74 -1.50 14.38
CA ASP A 43 -3.57 -0.39 13.43
C ASP A 43 -3.97 0.96 14.05
N GLU A 44 -4.92 0.96 15.00
CA GLU A 44 -5.29 2.13 15.79
C GLU A 44 -4.11 2.70 16.58
N SER A 45 -3.18 1.84 17.04
CA SER A 45 -1.96 2.26 17.73
C SER A 45 -0.98 2.93 16.76
N THR A 46 -0.89 2.45 15.52
CA THR A 46 -0.13 3.09 14.45
C THR A 46 -0.62 4.53 14.21
N PHE A 47 -1.92 4.77 14.08
CA PHE A 47 -2.42 6.13 13.79
C PHE A 47 -2.21 7.10 14.95
N ILE A 48 -2.29 6.61 16.19
CA ILE A 48 -1.99 7.41 17.36
C ILE A 48 -0.49 7.71 17.46
N TRP A 49 0.36 6.72 17.16
CA TRP A 49 1.80 6.94 17.03
C TRP A 49 2.10 7.98 15.95
N ASN A 50 1.42 7.97 14.77
CA ASN A 50 1.61 8.97 13.73
C ASN A 50 1.33 10.39 14.22
N MET A 51 0.27 10.56 15.01
CA MET A 51 -0.07 11.85 15.62
C MET A 51 1.05 12.36 16.52
N TRP A 52 1.59 11.49 17.39
CA TRP A 52 2.72 11.81 18.25
C TRP A 52 4.00 12.05 17.47
N TRP A 53 4.35 11.16 16.53
CA TRP A 53 5.56 11.22 15.73
C TRP A 53 5.60 12.51 14.92
N PHE A 54 4.49 12.90 14.29
CA PHE A 54 4.39 14.18 13.59
C PHE A 54 4.71 15.37 14.48
N LYS A 55 4.19 15.39 15.72
CA LYS A 55 4.51 16.44 16.70
C LYS A 55 5.98 16.37 17.12
N PHE A 56 6.45 15.17 17.47
CA PHE A 56 7.78 14.95 18.03
C PHE A 56 8.88 15.24 17.01
N SER A 57 8.75 14.75 15.77
CA SER A 57 9.71 15.00 14.70
C SER A 57 9.81 16.49 14.38
N LEU A 58 8.68 17.21 14.32
CA LEU A 58 8.67 18.63 13.97
C LEU A 58 9.12 19.54 15.11
N LEU A 59 8.62 19.30 16.32
CA LEU A 59 8.80 20.23 17.44
C LEU A 59 9.97 19.87 18.35
N ASN A 60 10.35 18.60 18.42
CA ASN A 60 11.45 18.14 19.28
C ASN A 60 12.73 17.84 18.48
N LEU A 61 12.60 17.22 17.30
CA LEU A 61 13.75 16.86 16.46
C LEU A 61 14.05 17.89 15.36
N ALA A 62 13.11 18.80 15.06
CA ALA A 62 13.20 19.74 13.94
C ALA A 62 13.48 19.06 12.58
N GLN A 63 12.91 17.86 12.36
CA GLN A 63 13.09 17.07 11.15
C GLN A 63 11.76 16.76 10.44
N SER A 64 11.85 16.28 9.20
CA SER A 64 10.70 15.80 8.44
C SER A 64 9.96 14.67 9.19
N PRO A 65 8.62 14.71 9.30
CA PRO A 65 7.85 13.61 9.86
C PRO A 65 7.84 12.36 8.97
N LEU A 66 8.28 12.48 7.72
CA LEU A 66 8.29 11.38 6.75
C LEU A 66 9.52 10.46 6.86
N ILE A 67 10.41 10.69 7.83
CA ILE A 67 11.58 9.84 8.09
C ILE A 67 11.62 9.55 9.59
N SER A 68 11.86 8.29 9.98
CA SER A 68 12.09 7.90 11.37
C SER A 68 13.43 7.18 11.54
N THR A 69 14.19 7.60 12.54
CA THR A 69 15.40 6.94 13.05
C THR A 69 15.16 6.30 14.43
N TYR A 70 13.91 6.27 14.87
CA TYR A 70 13.51 5.86 16.21
C TYR A 70 12.81 4.49 16.22
N THR A 71 12.35 4.01 15.07
CA THR A 71 11.83 2.64 14.86
C THR A 71 12.72 1.94 13.87
N PHE A 72 12.80 0.60 13.89
CA PHE A 72 13.81 -0.13 13.10
C PHE A 72 15.22 0.39 13.38
N PHE A 73 15.51 0.81 14.62
CA PHE A 73 16.85 1.27 14.97
C PHE A 73 17.86 0.10 14.82
N PRO A 74 19.04 0.31 14.22
CA PRO A 74 19.65 1.59 13.82
C PRO A 74 19.34 2.03 12.39
N LEU A 75 18.52 1.30 11.64
CA LEU A 75 18.14 1.67 10.29
C LEU A 75 17.23 2.91 10.29
N SER A 76 17.32 3.68 9.21
CA SER A 76 16.39 4.79 8.95
C SER A 76 15.21 4.27 8.13
N ILE A 77 14.00 4.69 8.47
CA ILE A 77 12.77 4.30 7.76
C ILE A 77 12.13 5.52 7.10
N HIS A 78 11.81 5.36 5.82
CA HIS A 78 10.98 6.29 5.08
C HIS A 78 9.50 5.98 5.35
N LEU A 79 8.77 6.98 5.84
CA LEU A 79 7.33 6.91 6.11
C LEU A 79 6.50 7.56 4.97
N THR A 80 7.10 7.74 3.81
CA THR A 80 6.50 8.31 2.58
C THR A 80 5.40 7.41 2.01
N THR A 81 5.61 6.09 2.06
CA THR A 81 4.64 5.06 1.63
C THR A 81 3.88 4.44 2.80
N TYR A 82 4.09 4.96 4.02
CA TYR A 82 3.41 4.54 5.24
C TYR A 82 1.98 5.09 5.31
N THR A 83 1.06 4.35 5.94
CA THR A 83 -0.31 4.80 6.22
C THR A 83 -0.34 5.91 7.29
N PHE A 84 0.21 7.08 6.96
CA PHE A 84 0.49 8.15 7.92
C PHE A 84 -0.76 8.90 8.39
N ASN A 85 -1.79 9.06 7.54
CA ASN A 85 -2.91 9.98 7.76
C ASN A 85 -2.44 11.38 8.20
N LEU A 86 -1.67 12.02 7.31
CA LEU A 86 -1.02 13.31 7.55
C LEU A 86 -2.04 14.41 7.90
N PHE A 87 -3.24 14.34 7.32
CA PHE A 87 -4.33 15.25 7.65
C PHE A 87 -4.68 15.20 9.14
N ASN A 88 -4.98 14.01 9.70
CA ASN A 88 -5.36 13.92 11.12
C ASN A 88 -4.19 14.22 12.06
N ALA A 89 -2.96 13.85 11.69
CA ALA A 89 -1.78 14.18 12.48
C ALA A 89 -1.60 15.71 12.58
N ALA A 90 -1.69 16.42 11.46
CA ALA A 90 -1.59 17.88 11.41
C ALA A 90 -2.79 18.58 12.06
N PHE A 91 -4.02 18.13 11.75
CA PHE A 91 -5.25 18.72 12.31
C PHE A 91 -5.37 18.48 13.82
N GLY A 92 -4.89 17.34 14.30
CA GLY A 92 -4.87 17.02 15.72
C GLY A 92 -3.76 17.71 16.51
N LEU A 93 -2.75 18.29 15.87
CA LEU A 93 -1.62 18.92 16.54
C LEU A 93 -2.04 19.95 17.63
N PRO A 94 -2.96 20.89 17.39
CA PRO A 94 -3.39 21.82 18.44
C PRO A 94 -4.04 21.12 19.64
N LEU A 95 -4.76 20.02 19.41
CA LEU A 95 -5.37 19.23 20.49
C LEU A 95 -4.30 18.50 21.30
N GLN A 96 -3.28 17.94 20.64
CA GLN A 96 -2.17 17.23 21.29
C GLN A 96 -1.29 18.12 22.17
N LEU A 97 -1.29 19.44 21.94
CA LEU A 97 -0.57 20.40 22.78
C LEU A 97 -1.28 20.63 24.13
N ALA A 98 -2.59 20.37 24.20
CA ALA A 98 -3.40 20.65 25.40
C ALA A 98 -3.99 19.40 26.07
N LEU A 99 -4.12 18.29 25.33
CA LEU A 99 -4.84 17.09 25.74
C LEU A 99 -3.96 15.85 25.64
N SER A 100 -4.38 14.77 26.31
CA SER A 100 -3.74 13.46 26.15
C SER A 100 -3.92 12.95 24.71
N LEU A 101 -3.00 12.12 24.26
CA LEU A 101 -3.00 11.62 22.89
C LEU A 101 -4.26 10.79 22.54
N PRO A 102 -4.76 9.87 23.41
CA PRO A 102 -6.03 9.17 23.14
C PRO A 102 -7.21 10.13 23.04
N LEU A 103 -7.28 11.16 23.91
CA LEU A 103 -8.35 12.16 23.86
C LEU A 103 -8.29 12.98 22.58
N ALA A 104 -7.10 13.43 22.16
CA ALA A 104 -6.92 14.16 20.92
C ALA A 104 -7.35 13.31 19.70
N SER A 105 -6.97 12.02 19.67
CA SER A 105 -7.36 11.08 18.61
C SER A 105 -8.88 10.85 18.56
N ASN A 106 -9.52 10.60 19.70
CA ASN A 106 -10.97 10.38 19.74
C ASN A 106 -11.76 11.63 19.30
N LEU A 107 -11.28 12.83 19.65
CA LEU A 107 -11.90 14.08 19.20
C LEU A 107 -11.76 14.31 17.69
N THR A 108 -10.63 13.93 17.07
CA THR A 108 -10.49 14.01 15.60
C THR A 108 -11.39 12.99 14.91
N LEU A 109 -11.57 11.79 15.46
CA LEU A 109 -12.53 10.80 14.96
C LEU A 109 -13.98 11.31 15.08
N PHE A 110 -14.37 11.86 16.23
CA PHE A 110 -15.71 12.45 16.40
C PHE A 110 -15.96 13.58 15.41
N PHE A 111 -14.96 14.45 15.20
CA PHE A 111 -15.01 15.47 14.16
C PHE A 111 -15.21 14.88 12.77
N ALA A 112 -14.50 13.78 12.44
CA ALA A 112 -14.66 13.11 11.16
C ALA A 112 -16.11 12.62 10.94
N TYR A 113 -16.76 12.02 11.93
CA TYR A 113 -18.17 11.61 11.83
C TYR A 113 -19.11 12.81 11.63
N ILE A 114 -19.02 13.80 12.52
CA ILE A 114 -19.89 14.98 12.50
C ILE A 114 -19.73 15.75 11.18
N SER A 115 -18.49 15.95 10.74
CA SER A 115 -18.20 16.69 9.51
C SER A 115 -18.58 15.91 8.26
N SER A 116 -18.49 14.58 8.25
CA SER A 116 -18.99 13.76 7.13
C SER A 116 -20.49 13.93 6.95
N ALA A 117 -21.24 13.80 8.05
CA ALA A 117 -22.69 13.94 8.06
C ALA A 117 -23.11 15.35 7.62
N TYR A 118 -22.41 16.36 8.14
CA TYR A 118 -22.66 17.75 7.81
C TYR A 118 -22.30 18.10 6.36
N GLY A 119 -21.23 17.51 5.81
CA GLY A 119 -20.86 17.66 4.41
C GLY A 119 -21.95 17.14 3.47
N VAL A 120 -22.51 15.95 3.73
CA VAL A 120 -23.64 15.40 2.94
C VAL A 120 -24.90 16.22 3.13
N PHE A 121 -25.17 16.70 4.35
CA PHE A 121 -26.28 17.61 4.60
C PHE A 121 -26.20 18.84 3.67
N LEU A 122 -25.04 19.50 3.61
CA LEU A 122 -24.84 20.66 2.72
C LEU A 122 -24.91 20.29 1.24
N LEU A 123 -24.38 19.13 0.85
CA LEU A 123 -24.45 18.62 -0.51
C LEU A 123 -25.90 18.39 -0.95
N LEU A 124 -26.71 17.71 -0.13
CA LEU A 124 -28.11 17.44 -0.47
C LEU A 124 -28.95 18.73 -0.49
N LEU A 125 -28.72 19.66 0.44
CA LEU A 125 -29.35 20.99 0.38
C LEU A 125 -29.08 21.68 -0.96
N TYR A 126 -27.83 21.64 -1.44
CA TYR A 126 -27.46 22.22 -2.72
C TYR A 126 -28.13 21.50 -3.90
N LEU A 127 -28.16 20.17 -3.89
CA LEU A 127 -28.77 19.36 -4.95
C LEU A 127 -30.28 19.58 -5.06
N LEU A 128 -30.98 19.69 -3.93
CA LEU A 128 -32.43 19.84 -3.88
C LEU A 128 -32.93 21.28 -4.08
N THR A 129 -32.07 22.30 -3.96
CA THR A 129 -32.46 23.72 -4.12
C THR A 129 -32.22 24.27 -5.52
N ARG A 130 -31.64 23.48 -6.43
CA ARG A 130 -31.19 23.97 -7.74
C ARG A 130 -32.32 24.06 -8.78
N PRO A 131 -32.46 25.19 -9.52
CA PRO A 131 -33.51 25.38 -10.54
C PRO A 131 -33.34 24.52 -11.82
N THR A 132 -32.17 23.97 -12.11
CA THR A 132 -31.95 23.23 -13.37
C THR A 132 -32.63 21.85 -13.41
N LEU A 133 -33.12 21.35 -12.27
CA LEU A 133 -33.99 20.17 -12.21
C LEU A 133 -35.48 20.52 -12.37
N THR A 134 -35.84 21.81 -12.39
CA THR A 134 -37.23 22.27 -12.42
C THR A 134 -37.72 22.71 -13.80
N SER A 135 -36.96 22.47 -14.87
CA SER A 135 -37.42 22.68 -16.27
C SER A 135 -38.30 21.54 -16.79
N HIS A 136 -38.36 20.43 -16.07
CA HIS A 136 -39.42 19.44 -16.20
C HIS A 136 -40.37 19.57 -15.01
N PRO A 137 -41.65 19.20 -15.14
CA PRO A 137 -42.55 19.15 -14.00
C PRO A 137 -41.97 18.16 -12.99
N THR A 138 -41.23 18.66 -12.01
CA THR A 138 -41.08 17.97 -10.74
C THR A 138 -42.51 17.72 -10.27
N PRO A 139 -42.85 16.55 -9.70
CA PRO A 139 -44.21 16.29 -9.24
C PRO A 139 -44.70 17.34 -8.23
N PHE A 140 -43.82 18.21 -7.71
CA PHE A 140 -44.15 19.40 -6.96
C PHE A 140 -43.21 20.58 -7.27
N SER A 141 -43.73 21.81 -7.26
CA SER A 141 -42.89 23.02 -7.24
C SER A 141 -42.17 23.15 -5.89
N ILE A 142 -40.84 23.17 -5.92
CA ILE A 142 -39.95 23.33 -4.75
C ILE A 142 -40.23 24.66 -4.02
N LEU A 143 -40.73 25.66 -4.77
CA LEU A 143 -41.20 26.97 -4.29
C LEU A 143 -42.23 26.90 -3.16
N HIS A 144 -42.91 25.76 -2.96
CA HIS A 144 -43.93 25.57 -1.92
C HIS A 144 -43.54 24.52 -0.86
N SER A 145 -42.28 24.07 -0.80
CA SER A 145 -41.83 23.13 0.25
C SER A 145 -41.65 23.84 1.60
N SER A 146 -42.22 23.25 2.66
CA SER A 146 -42.13 23.82 4.01
C SER A 146 -40.66 23.94 4.44
N PHE A 147 -40.33 25.06 5.10
CA PHE A 147 -38.98 25.43 5.57
C PHE A 147 -38.20 24.32 6.32
N PHE A 148 -38.89 23.32 6.87
CA PHE A 148 -38.30 22.25 7.67
C PHE A 148 -38.09 20.91 6.93
N ILE A 149 -38.79 20.61 5.83
CA ILE A 149 -38.72 19.29 5.17
C ILE A 149 -37.35 19.05 4.53
N LEU A 150 -36.83 20.09 3.88
CA LEU A 150 -35.57 20.02 3.16
C LEU A 150 -34.38 19.75 4.11
N PRO A 151 -34.19 20.51 5.23
CA PRO A 151 -33.19 20.18 6.23
C PRO A 151 -33.34 18.77 6.83
N LEU A 152 -34.57 18.29 7.04
CA LEU A 152 -34.80 16.96 7.60
C LEU A 152 -34.35 15.84 6.66
N ALA A 153 -34.68 15.92 5.37
CA ALA A 153 -34.20 14.94 4.38
C ALA A 153 -32.66 14.96 4.26
N ALA A 154 -32.06 16.15 4.28
CA ALA A 154 -30.61 16.32 4.27
C ALA A 154 -29.95 15.77 5.54
N PHE A 155 -30.63 15.87 6.68
CA PHE A 155 -30.15 15.31 7.95
C PHE A 155 -30.09 13.78 7.90
N VAL A 156 -31.14 13.13 7.38
CA VAL A 156 -31.17 11.67 7.24
C VAL A 156 -30.07 11.18 6.28
N ALA A 157 -29.91 11.84 5.12
CA ALA A 157 -28.84 11.49 4.18
C ALA A 157 -27.44 11.59 4.81
N GLY A 158 -27.19 12.63 5.60
CA GLY A 158 -25.91 12.77 6.29
C GLY A 158 -25.67 11.70 7.35
N ALA A 159 -26.71 11.31 8.09
CA ALA A 159 -26.60 10.20 9.05
C ALA A 159 -26.26 8.87 8.34
N VAL A 160 -26.92 8.56 7.22
CA VAL A 160 -26.65 7.33 6.45
C VAL A 160 -25.20 7.25 5.98
N TYR A 161 -24.65 8.34 5.45
CA TYR A 161 -23.25 8.34 5.01
C TYR A 161 -22.27 8.26 6.18
N ALA A 162 -22.54 9.00 7.26
CA ALA A 162 -21.60 9.08 8.37
C ALA A 162 -21.52 7.77 9.16
N PHE A 163 -22.62 7.03 9.28
CA PHE A 163 -22.73 5.87 10.16
C PHE A 163 -23.00 4.56 9.40
N SER A 164 -22.51 4.42 8.17
CA SER A 164 -22.61 3.16 7.43
C SER A 164 -21.84 2.04 8.13
N ALA A 165 -22.36 0.80 8.05
CA ALA A 165 -21.78 -0.38 8.68
C ALA A 165 -20.33 -0.63 8.21
N SER A 166 -20.04 -0.39 6.93
CA SER A 166 -18.69 -0.46 6.38
C SER A 166 -17.71 0.52 7.04
N ARG A 167 -18.17 1.72 7.43
CA ARG A 167 -17.34 2.67 8.19
C ARG A 167 -17.17 2.25 9.65
N MET A 168 -18.22 1.68 10.25
CA MET A 168 -18.13 1.07 11.58
C MET A 168 -17.10 -0.06 11.62
N MET A 169 -17.00 -0.83 10.56
CA MET A 169 -15.99 -1.88 10.40
C MET A 169 -14.57 -1.30 10.34
N TYR A 170 -14.35 -0.22 9.56
CA TYR A 170 -13.04 0.44 9.52
C TYR A 170 -12.60 0.98 10.90
N ILE A 171 -13.51 1.58 11.68
CA ILE A 171 -13.15 2.10 13.01
C ILE A 171 -12.92 0.96 14.02
N ALA A 172 -13.68 -0.13 13.95
CA ALA A 172 -13.49 -1.31 14.81
C ALA A 172 -12.17 -2.03 14.54
N LEU A 173 -11.71 -2.05 13.28
CA LEU A 173 -10.43 -2.60 12.87
C LEU A 173 -9.24 -1.63 13.06
N GLY A 174 -9.49 -0.40 13.54
CA GLY A 174 -8.43 0.60 13.76
C GLY A 174 -7.97 1.35 12.50
N HIS A 175 -8.62 1.18 11.36
CA HIS A 175 -8.26 1.80 10.08
C HIS A 175 -8.70 3.28 9.96
N TYR A 176 -8.10 4.17 10.76
CA TYR A 176 -8.55 5.56 10.90
C TYR A 176 -8.40 6.42 9.63
N ASN A 177 -7.47 6.11 8.74
CA ASN A 177 -7.40 6.75 7.41
C ASN A 177 -8.71 6.57 6.62
N PHE A 178 -9.36 5.40 6.69
CA PHE A 178 -10.66 5.15 6.04
C PHE A 178 -11.87 5.60 6.86
N VAL A 179 -11.67 5.97 8.13
CA VAL A 179 -12.65 6.76 8.88
C VAL A 179 -12.58 8.24 8.48
N THR A 180 -11.45 8.73 7.96
CA THR A 180 -11.21 10.15 7.64
C THR A 180 -11.79 10.55 6.27
N ILE A 181 -13.09 10.28 6.05
CA ILE A 181 -13.78 10.48 4.77
C ILE A 181 -14.59 11.78 4.70
N GLN A 182 -14.52 12.64 5.73
CA GLN A 182 -15.36 13.82 5.85
C GLN A 182 -15.23 14.80 4.69
N TRP A 183 -14.12 14.77 3.96
CA TRP A 183 -13.83 15.71 2.88
C TRP A 183 -14.52 15.36 1.55
N PHE A 184 -14.92 14.10 1.33
CA PHE A 184 -15.58 13.65 0.10
C PHE A 184 -16.84 14.44 -0.25
N PRO A 185 -17.82 14.61 0.67
CA PRO A 185 -19.02 15.39 0.36
C PRO A 185 -18.73 16.87 0.05
N TYR A 186 -17.74 17.47 0.71
CA TYR A 186 -17.36 18.86 0.43
C TYR A 186 -16.68 18.99 -0.92
N TYR A 187 -15.78 18.08 -1.28
CA TYR A 187 -15.19 18.01 -2.61
C TYR A 187 -16.28 17.95 -3.68
N VAL A 188 -17.21 16.98 -3.56
CA VAL A 188 -18.30 16.80 -4.53
C VAL A 188 -19.21 18.03 -4.60
N LEU A 189 -19.54 18.65 -3.47
CA LEU A 189 -20.32 19.89 -3.42
C LEU A 189 -19.64 21.03 -4.20
N PHE A 190 -18.35 21.25 -3.96
CA PHE A 190 -17.63 22.35 -4.60
C PHE A 190 -17.23 22.04 -6.04
N LEU A 191 -17.00 20.77 -6.39
CA LEU A 191 -16.87 20.32 -7.78
C LEU A 191 -18.12 20.67 -8.58
N LEU A 192 -19.30 20.25 -8.10
CA LEU A 192 -20.58 20.57 -8.74
C LEU A 192 -20.77 22.10 -8.83
N LYS A 193 -20.53 22.85 -7.75
CA LYS A 193 -20.62 24.31 -7.79
C LYS A 193 -19.65 24.95 -8.79
N THR A 194 -18.48 24.37 -9.00
CA THR A 194 -17.50 24.84 -9.99
C THR A 194 -17.99 24.57 -11.41
N LEU A 195 -18.43 23.35 -11.70
CA LEU A 195 -18.97 22.98 -13.01
C LEU A 195 -20.21 23.81 -13.36
N HIS A 196 -21.02 24.15 -12.36
CA HIS A 196 -22.27 24.88 -12.57
C HIS A 196 -22.13 26.41 -12.59
N GLN A 197 -21.32 26.98 -11.70
CA GLN A 197 -21.24 28.44 -11.50
C GLN A 197 -19.94 29.03 -12.04
N GLY A 198 -18.88 28.23 -12.22
CA GLY A 198 -17.61 28.66 -12.81
C GLY A 198 -16.79 29.65 -11.98
N THR A 199 -17.05 29.79 -10.68
CA THR A 199 -16.31 30.74 -9.84
C THR A 199 -14.98 30.14 -9.36
N PHE A 200 -13.93 30.99 -9.29
CA PHE A 200 -12.63 30.59 -8.75
C PHE A 200 -12.72 30.10 -7.29
N LYS A 201 -13.56 30.75 -6.47
CA LYS A 201 -13.79 30.33 -5.08
C LYS A 201 -14.24 28.88 -4.96
N ASN A 202 -15.17 28.45 -5.82
CA ASN A 202 -15.63 27.07 -5.81
C ASN A 202 -14.52 26.11 -6.28
N ALA A 203 -13.75 26.49 -7.31
CA ALA A 203 -12.65 25.69 -7.82
C ALA A 203 -11.56 25.51 -6.74
N PHE A 204 -11.20 26.58 -6.05
CA PHE A 204 -10.24 26.55 -4.94
C PHE A 204 -10.74 25.68 -3.79
N LEU A 205 -12.01 25.80 -3.38
CA LEU A 205 -12.56 24.96 -2.32
C LEU A 205 -12.64 23.48 -2.72
N ALA A 206 -12.99 23.18 -3.97
CA ALA A 206 -12.91 21.81 -4.49
C ALA A 206 -11.48 21.28 -4.41
N ALA A 207 -10.50 22.05 -4.87
CA ALA A 207 -9.09 21.67 -4.80
C ALA A 207 -8.57 21.52 -3.36
N LEU A 208 -9.01 22.38 -2.43
CA LEU A 208 -8.65 22.30 -1.02
C LEU A 208 -9.17 21.00 -0.38
N PHE A 209 -10.44 20.65 -0.62
CA PHE A 209 -11.00 19.40 -0.10
C PHE A 209 -10.43 18.16 -0.80
N ALA A 210 -10.03 18.28 -2.06
CA ALA A 210 -9.25 17.23 -2.74
C ALA A 210 -7.89 17.04 -2.06
N ALA A 211 -7.16 18.13 -1.79
CA ALA A 211 -5.88 18.08 -1.08
C ALA A 211 -6.04 17.46 0.32
N PHE A 212 -7.09 17.79 1.06
CA PHE A 212 -7.38 17.14 2.35
C PHE A 212 -7.68 15.65 2.22
N CYS A 213 -8.33 15.20 1.14
CA CYS A 213 -8.47 13.77 0.86
C CYS A 213 -7.11 13.11 0.64
N LEU A 214 -6.23 13.71 -0.17
CA LEU A 214 -4.89 13.17 -0.46
C LEU A 214 -3.99 13.14 0.79
N TYR A 215 -4.10 14.14 1.67
CA TYR A 215 -3.40 14.16 2.95
C TYR A 215 -3.96 13.15 3.97
N ALA A 216 -5.23 12.76 3.85
CA ALA A 216 -5.79 11.69 4.67
C ALA A 216 -5.34 10.32 4.15
N GLU A 217 -5.41 10.11 2.83
CA GLU A 217 -5.07 8.85 2.16
C GLU A 217 -4.87 9.06 0.65
N LEU A 218 -3.72 8.65 0.12
CA LEU A 218 -3.40 8.79 -1.32
C LEU A 218 -4.37 7.99 -2.21
N THR A 219 -4.88 6.85 -1.73
CA THR A 219 -5.89 6.04 -2.44
C THR A 219 -7.15 6.86 -2.78
N PHE A 220 -7.49 7.89 -2.00
CA PHE A 220 -8.65 8.72 -2.27
C PHE A 220 -8.55 9.49 -3.59
N SER A 221 -7.34 9.77 -4.09
CA SER A 221 -7.15 10.40 -5.41
C SER A 221 -7.88 9.64 -6.54
N VAL A 222 -7.83 8.30 -6.50
CA VAL A 222 -8.52 7.43 -7.46
C VAL A 222 -10.04 7.55 -7.30
N PHE A 223 -10.55 7.59 -6.07
CA PHE A 223 -11.99 7.75 -5.83
C PHE A 223 -12.49 9.11 -6.33
N LEU A 224 -11.71 10.18 -6.10
CA LEU A 224 -12.00 11.52 -6.60
C LEU A 224 -11.98 11.58 -8.13
N LEU A 225 -11.03 10.88 -8.78
CA LEU A 225 -10.96 10.76 -10.24
C LEU A 225 -12.24 10.13 -10.80
N PHE A 226 -12.65 8.97 -10.28
CA PHE A 226 -13.84 8.27 -10.77
C PHE A 226 -15.13 9.07 -10.54
N ILE A 227 -15.36 9.63 -9.34
CA ILE A 227 -16.58 10.43 -9.10
C ILE A 227 -16.61 11.69 -9.98
N THR A 228 -15.46 12.30 -10.23
CA THR A 228 -15.33 13.44 -11.14
C THR A 228 -15.67 13.06 -12.56
N LEU A 229 -15.15 11.93 -13.05
CA LEU A 229 -15.45 11.42 -14.38
C LEU A 229 -16.95 11.11 -14.53
N ILE A 230 -17.56 10.47 -13.54
CA ILE A 230 -18.99 10.15 -13.53
C ILE A 230 -19.84 11.44 -13.59
N ILE A 231 -19.50 12.44 -12.78
CA ILE A 231 -20.20 13.74 -12.77
C ILE A 231 -20.00 14.48 -14.10
N PHE A 232 -18.76 14.53 -14.60
CA PHE A 232 -18.41 15.20 -15.86
C PHE A 232 -19.15 14.58 -17.05
N LEU A 233 -19.10 13.25 -17.20
CA LEU A 233 -19.80 12.54 -18.28
C LEU A 233 -21.32 12.70 -18.19
N SER A 234 -21.88 12.70 -16.96
CA SER A 234 -23.31 12.94 -16.77
C SER A 234 -23.73 14.36 -17.15
N ASP A 235 -22.90 15.37 -16.90
CA ASP A 235 -23.20 16.76 -17.24
C ASP A 235 -23.09 16.99 -18.77
N LEU A 236 -22.11 16.36 -19.43
CA LEU A 236 -21.97 16.37 -20.89
C LEU A 236 -23.18 15.72 -21.60
N GLY A 237 -23.66 14.58 -21.10
CA GLY A 237 -24.83 13.88 -21.65
C GLY A 237 -26.15 14.64 -21.49
N LEU A 238 -26.24 15.58 -20.53
CA LEU A 238 -27.40 16.45 -20.33
C LEU A 238 -27.33 17.72 -21.19
N GLY A 239 -26.13 18.28 -21.40
CA GLY A 239 -25.92 19.47 -22.24
C GLY A 239 -26.19 19.24 -23.73
N GLY A 240 -25.96 18.02 -24.25
CA GLY A 240 -26.26 17.68 -25.65
C GLY A 240 -27.75 17.71 -26.00
N ARG A 241 -28.64 17.35 -25.06
CA ARG A 241 -30.08 17.25 -25.31
C ARG A 241 -30.81 18.60 -25.23
N SER A 242 -30.30 19.56 -24.46
CA SER A 242 -30.90 20.91 -24.42
C SER A 242 -30.70 21.68 -25.73
N LEU A 243 -29.64 21.38 -26.48
CA LEU A 243 -29.37 21.99 -27.78
C LEU A 243 -30.31 21.44 -28.87
N GLU A 244 -30.68 20.15 -28.83
CA GLU A 244 -31.69 19.59 -29.74
C GLU A 244 -33.09 20.17 -29.49
N SER A 245 -33.50 20.33 -28.21
CA SER A 245 -34.84 20.84 -27.89
C SER A 245 -35.06 22.33 -28.22
N ALA A 246 -33.98 23.12 -28.28
CA ALA A 246 -34.08 24.55 -28.63
C ALA A 246 -34.21 24.77 -30.15
N VAL A 247 -33.80 23.80 -30.96
CA VAL A 247 -33.93 23.83 -32.42
C VAL A 247 -35.35 23.44 -32.86
N ASP A 248 -36.02 22.54 -32.13
CA ASP A 248 -37.39 22.13 -32.44
C ASP A 248 -38.46 23.15 -32.03
N SER A 249 -38.20 24.03 -31.06
CA SER A 249 -39.19 25.03 -30.60
C SER A 249 -39.30 26.29 -31.47
N GLN A 250 -38.50 26.43 -32.54
CA GLN A 250 -38.56 27.57 -33.46
C GLN A 250 -39.13 27.23 -34.85
N SER A 251 -39.52 25.97 -35.13
CA SER A 251 -39.99 25.56 -36.46
C SER A 251 -41.51 25.58 -36.66
N SER A 252 -42.31 26.07 -35.70
CA SER A 252 -43.77 26.12 -35.83
C SER A 252 -44.37 27.52 -35.97
N THR A 253 -43.86 28.37 -36.87
CA THR A 253 -44.67 29.43 -37.50
C THR A 253 -44.09 29.89 -38.84
N ALA A 254 -44.82 29.52 -39.91
CA ALA A 254 -45.02 30.23 -41.17
C ALA A 254 -43.85 30.46 -42.19
N SER A 255 -43.99 29.75 -43.31
CA SER A 255 -44.03 30.24 -44.70
C SER A 255 -43.01 29.64 -45.66
N ARG A 256 -43.55 29.16 -46.79
CA ARG A 256 -42.88 28.62 -47.96
C ARG A 256 -42.13 29.75 -48.69
N HIS A 257 -40.83 29.59 -48.97
CA HIS A 257 -40.24 29.73 -50.31
C HIS A 257 -38.71 29.55 -50.32
N HIS A 258 -38.25 28.89 -51.40
CA HIS A 258 -36.91 28.89 -51.98
C HIS A 258 -35.75 28.14 -51.27
N SER A 259 -35.45 27.00 -51.90
CA SER A 259 -34.16 26.32 -52.05
C SER A 259 -32.90 27.15 -51.82
N SER A 260 -32.11 26.73 -50.83
CA SER A 260 -30.65 26.62 -50.93
C SER A 260 -30.13 25.65 -49.87
N PHE A 261 -29.35 24.69 -50.35
CA PHE A 261 -28.68 23.64 -49.59
C PHE A 261 -27.57 24.29 -48.75
N ILE A 262 -27.79 24.49 -47.45
CA ILE A 262 -26.75 24.88 -46.49
C ILE A 262 -26.63 23.75 -45.46
N ILE A 263 -25.47 23.10 -45.49
CA ILE A 263 -25.04 22.08 -44.54
C ILE A 263 -25.01 22.69 -43.12
N HIS A 264 -25.81 22.15 -42.21
CA HIS A 264 -25.81 22.50 -40.78
C HIS A 264 -24.50 22.07 -40.10
N HIS A 265 -23.58 23.02 -39.88
CA HIS A 265 -22.34 22.81 -39.12
C HIS A 265 -22.35 23.45 -37.70
N SER A 266 -23.47 23.99 -37.21
CA SER A 266 -23.50 24.82 -36.00
C SER A 266 -23.69 24.09 -34.65
N SER A 267 -23.98 22.78 -34.62
CA SER A 267 -24.11 22.02 -33.36
C SER A 267 -22.76 21.62 -32.75
N PHE A 268 -21.73 21.40 -33.57
CA PHE A 268 -20.42 20.91 -33.12
C PHE A 268 -19.62 21.95 -32.31
N GLY A 269 -19.67 23.23 -32.72
CA GLY A 269 -18.93 24.31 -32.05
C GLY A 269 -19.45 24.64 -30.63
N SER A 270 -20.76 24.51 -30.39
CA SER A 270 -21.35 24.77 -29.07
C SER A 270 -21.01 23.68 -28.05
N TRP A 271 -21.03 22.42 -28.46
CA TRP A 271 -20.61 21.27 -27.63
C TRP A 271 -19.14 21.37 -27.24
N TRP A 272 -18.25 21.68 -28.20
CA TRP A 272 -16.82 21.86 -27.92
C TRP A 272 -16.55 23.04 -26.96
N SER A 273 -17.35 24.11 -27.02
CA SER A 273 -17.24 25.24 -26.09
C SER A 273 -17.64 24.89 -24.65
N VAL A 274 -18.55 23.93 -24.46
CA VAL A 274 -18.97 23.45 -23.13
C VAL A 274 -17.93 22.48 -22.58
N VAL A 275 -17.51 21.51 -23.40
CA VAL A 275 -16.45 20.55 -23.07
C VAL A 275 -15.17 21.30 -22.66
N SER A 276 -14.67 22.22 -23.50
CA SER A 276 -13.46 22.99 -23.21
C SER A 276 -13.55 23.82 -21.93
N ARG A 277 -14.68 24.50 -21.66
CA ARG A 277 -14.87 25.26 -20.42
C ARG A 277 -14.88 24.37 -19.18
N GLN A 278 -15.53 23.21 -19.24
CA GLN A 278 -15.55 22.27 -18.13
C GLN A 278 -14.17 21.63 -17.91
N THR A 279 -13.49 21.23 -18.99
CA THR A 279 -12.12 20.70 -18.94
C THR A 279 -11.16 21.72 -18.33
N LEU A 280 -11.24 23.01 -18.69
CA LEU A 280 -10.44 24.07 -18.07
C LEU A 280 -10.71 24.22 -16.57
N ARG A 281 -11.97 24.09 -16.14
CA ARG A 281 -12.33 24.13 -14.72
C ARG A 281 -11.79 22.94 -13.95
N LEU A 282 -11.85 21.73 -14.53
CA LEU A 282 -11.27 20.53 -13.94
C LEU A 282 -9.74 20.61 -13.89
N ALA A 283 -9.10 21.11 -14.95
CA ALA A 283 -7.66 21.36 -14.98
C ALA A 283 -7.25 22.36 -13.90
N LEU A 284 -8.02 23.43 -13.69
CA LEU A 284 -7.78 24.38 -12.60
C LEU A 284 -7.85 23.72 -11.23
N ILE A 285 -8.86 22.87 -10.98
CA ILE A 285 -8.95 22.10 -9.72
C ILE A 285 -7.72 21.19 -9.57
N GLY A 286 -7.33 20.47 -10.63
CA GLY A 286 -6.17 19.59 -10.63
C GLY A 286 -4.85 20.32 -10.32
N VAL A 287 -4.60 21.45 -10.99
CA VAL A 287 -3.39 22.27 -10.78
C VAL A 287 -3.34 22.83 -9.37
N ILE A 288 -4.44 23.36 -8.84
CA ILE A 288 -4.47 23.88 -7.46
C ILE A 288 -4.29 22.73 -6.46
N THR A 289 -4.91 21.57 -6.70
CA THR A 289 -4.74 20.39 -5.83
C THR A 289 -3.28 19.97 -5.80
N PHE A 290 -2.65 19.84 -6.97
CA PHE A 290 -1.23 19.52 -7.08
C PHE A 290 -0.37 20.56 -6.37
N ALA A 291 -0.61 21.86 -6.57
CA ALA A 291 0.14 22.91 -5.88
C ALA A 291 0.01 22.83 -4.34
N LEU A 292 -1.18 22.49 -3.83
CA LEU A 292 -1.43 22.32 -2.40
C LEU A 292 -0.79 21.05 -1.83
N THR A 293 -0.56 20.01 -2.64
CA THR A 293 0.01 18.72 -2.21
C THR A 293 1.45 18.50 -2.68
N ALA A 294 2.02 19.40 -3.49
CA ALA A 294 3.29 19.21 -4.17
C ALA A 294 4.44 18.87 -3.21
N PRO A 295 4.63 19.56 -2.06
CA PRO A 295 5.71 19.21 -1.14
C PRO A 295 5.66 17.75 -0.66
N PHE A 296 4.44 17.24 -0.42
CA PHE A 296 4.24 15.86 0.00
C PHE A 296 4.40 14.88 -1.18
N ILE A 297 3.77 15.14 -2.32
CA ILE A 297 3.86 14.26 -3.50
C ILE A 297 5.29 14.16 -4.01
N LEU A 298 6.03 15.28 -4.06
CA LEU A 298 7.43 15.28 -4.49
C LEU A 298 8.36 14.54 -3.51
N ALA A 299 8.02 14.52 -2.22
CA ALA A 299 8.76 13.73 -1.23
C ALA A 299 8.47 12.23 -1.34
N VAL A 300 7.26 11.84 -1.77
CA VAL A 300 6.84 10.43 -1.91
C VAL A 300 7.27 9.83 -3.25
N LEU A 301 7.40 10.66 -4.30
CA LEU A 301 7.62 10.19 -5.67
C LEU A 301 8.87 9.31 -5.85
N PRO A 302 10.05 9.60 -5.25
CA PRO A 302 11.22 8.74 -5.41
C PRO A 302 10.98 7.32 -4.89
N ASP A 303 10.46 7.19 -3.66
CA ASP A 303 10.16 5.89 -3.05
C ASP A 303 9.02 5.15 -3.79
N PHE A 304 8.12 5.86 -4.47
CA PHE A 304 7.05 5.26 -5.26
C PHE A 304 7.52 4.74 -6.62
N LEU A 305 8.59 5.34 -7.18
CA LEU A 305 9.20 4.93 -8.45
C LEU A 305 10.29 3.87 -8.25
N ASP A 306 10.81 3.72 -7.03
CA ASP A 306 11.80 2.71 -6.68
C ASP A 306 11.17 1.30 -6.68
N PRO A 307 11.64 0.38 -7.55
CA PRO A 307 11.18 -1.01 -7.58
C PRO A 307 11.32 -1.73 -6.24
N ALA A 308 12.26 -1.33 -5.36
CA ALA A 308 12.45 -1.91 -4.04
C ALA A 308 11.25 -1.71 -3.09
N TYR A 309 10.41 -0.69 -3.36
CA TYR A 309 9.16 -0.45 -2.65
C TYR A 309 7.94 -0.98 -3.41
N SER A 310 8.13 -1.47 -4.63
CA SER A 310 7.09 -2.07 -5.44
C SER A 310 6.83 -3.52 -5.02
N GLU A 311 5.59 -3.96 -5.11
CA GLU A 311 5.22 -5.37 -4.86
C GLU A 311 4.99 -6.05 -6.22
N PRO A 312 5.51 -7.26 -6.43
CA PRO A 312 5.24 -8.03 -7.63
C PRO A 312 3.77 -8.46 -7.72
N GLY A 313 3.21 -8.41 -8.93
CA GLY A 313 1.87 -8.90 -9.22
C GLY A 313 0.71 -8.10 -8.60
N TRP A 314 -0.36 -8.80 -8.24
CA TRP A 314 -1.66 -8.22 -7.85
C TRP A 314 -1.76 -7.80 -6.38
N GLY A 315 -0.73 -8.10 -5.57
CA GLY A 315 -0.77 -7.97 -4.11
C GLY A 315 -2.03 -8.59 -3.51
N GLU A 316 -2.62 -7.94 -2.51
CA GLU A 316 -3.84 -8.39 -1.81
C GLU A 316 -5.16 -8.04 -2.52
N GLY A 317 -5.10 -7.67 -3.81
CA GLY A 317 -6.27 -7.21 -4.58
C GLY A 317 -7.43 -8.20 -4.63
N LEU A 318 -7.15 -9.50 -4.64
CA LEU A 318 -8.17 -10.53 -4.61
C LEU A 318 -8.74 -10.75 -3.20
N LYS A 319 -7.86 -10.84 -2.19
CA LYS A 319 -8.25 -11.07 -0.79
C LYS A 319 -9.14 -9.96 -0.24
N LEU A 320 -8.84 -8.70 -0.59
CA LEU A 320 -9.54 -7.51 -0.11
C LEU A 320 -10.64 -7.02 -1.07
N SER A 321 -11.14 -7.93 -1.92
CA SER A 321 -12.31 -7.71 -2.76
C SER A 321 -13.60 -7.79 -1.93
N ALA A 322 -14.60 -6.99 -2.27
CA ALA A 322 -15.93 -7.19 -1.70
C ALA A 322 -16.54 -8.47 -2.27
N ASP A 323 -17.08 -9.32 -1.40
CA ASP A 323 -17.90 -10.45 -1.81
C ASP A 323 -19.29 -9.96 -2.22
N LEU A 324 -19.85 -10.51 -3.30
CA LEU A 324 -21.20 -10.16 -3.76
C LEU A 324 -22.27 -10.46 -2.70
N ALA A 325 -22.15 -11.59 -1.98
CA ALA A 325 -23.01 -11.91 -0.85
C ALA A 325 -22.72 -11.02 0.36
N GLY A 326 -21.50 -10.50 0.49
CA GLY A 326 -21.10 -9.51 1.50
C GLY A 326 -21.88 -8.20 1.40
N LEU A 327 -22.32 -7.80 0.19
CA LEU A 327 -23.12 -6.58 -0.03
C LEU A 327 -24.44 -6.56 0.76
N VAL A 328 -24.98 -7.74 1.07
CA VAL A 328 -26.28 -7.94 1.73
C VAL A 328 -26.19 -8.80 2.99
N THR A 329 -24.99 -9.17 3.43
CA THR A 329 -24.81 -9.92 4.70
C THR A 329 -24.55 -8.94 5.83
N LEU A 330 -25.29 -9.06 6.95
CA LEU A 330 -25.06 -8.24 8.14
C LEU A 330 -23.60 -8.36 8.60
N THR A 331 -23.03 -7.25 9.07
CA THR A 331 -21.66 -7.25 9.56
C THR A 331 -21.55 -8.06 10.86
N PRO A 332 -20.40 -8.69 11.14
CA PRO A 332 -20.15 -9.37 12.42
C PRO A 332 -20.31 -8.48 13.67
N LEU A 333 -20.20 -7.15 13.51
CA LEU A 333 -20.41 -6.18 14.58
C LEU A 333 -21.89 -5.95 14.93
N HIS A 334 -22.81 -6.37 14.06
CA HIS A 334 -24.24 -6.18 14.31
C HIS A 334 -24.72 -7.17 15.38
N PRO A 335 -25.42 -6.73 16.46
CA PRO A 335 -25.82 -7.62 17.56
C PRO A 335 -26.69 -8.82 17.15
N LEU A 336 -27.43 -8.70 16.05
CA LEU A 336 -28.26 -9.79 15.48
C LEU A 336 -27.53 -10.68 14.47
N ALA A 337 -26.24 -10.45 14.19
CA ALA A 337 -25.45 -11.31 13.30
C ALA A 337 -25.24 -12.72 13.89
N GLY A 338 -25.28 -12.83 15.22
CA GLY A 338 -25.11 -14.11 15.91
C GLY A 338 -23.66 -14.65 15.88
N VAL A 339 -22.69 -13.77 15.63
CA VAL A 339 -21.26 -14.10 15.54
C VAL A 339 -20.51 -13.31 16.61
N ASP A 340 -19.56 -13.95 17.28
CA ASP A 340 -18.64 -13.30 18.20
C ASP A 340 -17.52 -12.60 17.41
N TRP A 341 -17.31 -11.30 17.65
CA TRP A 341 -16.39 -10.47 16.88
C TRP A 341 -14.95 -11.00 16.89
N VAL A 342 -14.42 -11.35 18.07
CA VAL A 342 -13.05 -11.84 18.21
C VAL A 342 -12.90 -13.18 17.51
N THR A 343 -13.88 -14.08 17.66
CA THR A 343 -13.91 -15.39 17.00
C THR A 343 -13.95 -15.26 15.47
N GLU A 344 -14.73 -14.30 14.95
CA GLU A 344 -14.77 -14.04 13.50
C GLU A 344 -13.43 -13.55 12.97
N LEU A 345 -12.79 -12.60 13.66
CA LEU A 345 -11.47 -12.12 13.28
C LEU A 345 -10.44 -13.24 13.26
N ARG A 346 -10.50 -14.15 14.24
CA ARG A 346 -9.66 -15.35 14.27
C ARG A 346 -9.91 -16.23 13.06
N ALA A 347 -11.17 -16.49 12.72
CA ALA A 347 -11.54 -17.27 11.54
C ALA A 347 -11.03 -16.61 10.24
N VAL A 348 -11.05 -15.28 10.14
CA VAL A 348 -10.48 -14.56 8.99
C VAL A 348 -8.96 -14.74 8.92
N ILE A 349 -8.25 -14.57 10.04
CA ILE A 349 -6.79 -14.76 10.11
C ILE A 349 -6.40 -16.20 9.74
N GLU A 350 -7.16 -17.18 10.20
CA GLU A 350 -6.94 -18.61 9.95
C GLU A 350 -7.42 -19.06 8.55
N GLY A 351 -8.08 -18.18 7.79
CA GLY A 351 -8.63 -18.48 6.46
C GLY A 351 -9.83 -19.43 6.50
N THR A 352 -10.49 -19.57 7.65
CA THR A 352 -11.67 -20.44 7.85
C THR A 352 -12.98 -19.66 7.90
N SER A 353 -12.93 -18.32 7.89
CA SER A 353 -14.13 -17.48 7.80
C SER A 353 -14.86 -17.68 6.47
N ARG A 354 -16.16 -17.34 6.48
CA ARG A 354 -17.00 -17.27 5.28
C ARG A 354 -16.44 -16.31 4.23
N PHE A 355 -15.79 -15.23 4.66
CA PHE A 355 -15.23 -14.21 3.77
C PHE A 355 -13.72 -14.07 4.00
N SER A 356 -12.99 -13.69 2.96
CA SER A 356 -11.52 -13.56 2.98
C SER A 356 -10.99 -12.36 3.77
N ASP A 357 -11.86 -11.41 4.09
CA ASP A 357 -11.56 -10.20 4.84
C ASP A 357 -12.68 -9.96 5.87
N ALA A 358 -12.31 -9.46 7.04
CA ALA A 358 -13.23 -9.08 8.10
C ALA A 358 -14.13 -7.91 7.66
N ASN A 359 -13.62 -7.08 6.74
CA ASN A 359 -14.38 -5.97 6.21
C ASN A 359 -15.39 -6.38 5.14
N THR A 360 -16.53 -6.89 5.59
CA THR A 360 -17.69 -7.15 4.71
C THR A 360 -18.36 -5.83 4.32
N LEU A 361 -18.38 -5.50 3.03
CA LEU A 361 -19.03 -4.29 2.50
C LEU A 361 -20.57 -4.38 2.56
N PHE A 362 -21.17 -4.38 3.75
CA PHE A 362 -22.63 -4.40 3.89
C PHE A 362 -23.26 -3.04 3.54
N LEU A 363 -24.28 -3.03 2.68
CA LEU A 363 -24.90 -1.79 2.18
C LEU A 363 -26.18 -1.37 2.94
N GLY A 364 -26.81 -2.27 3.70
CA GLY A 364 -28.08 -2.01 4.39
C GLY A 364 -29.32 -2.28 3.53
N TYR A 365 -30.21 -3.14 4.02
CA TYR A 365 -31.50 -3.42 3.38
C TYR A 365 -32.38 -2.16 3.33
N GLY A 366 -32.45 -1.40 4.44
CA GLY A 366 -33.23 -0.17 4.52
C GLY A 366 -32.70 0.87 3.54
N ILE A 367 -31.37 1.03 3.48
CA ILE A 367 -30.70 1.96 2.57
C ILE A 367 -30.99 1.58 1.12
N LEU A 368 -30.83 0.31 0.74
CA LEU A 368 -31.05 -0.14 -0.64
C LEU A 368 -32.49 0.07 -1.10
N ILE A 369 -33.49 -0.28 -0.27
CA ILE A 369 -34.91 -0.12 -0.61
C ILE A 369 -35.25 1.37 -0.78
N ILE A 370 -34.84 2.22 0.16
CA ILE A 370 -35.16 3.65 0.12
C ILE A 370 -34.38 4.35 -1.01
N ALA A 371 -33.13 3.97 -1.27
CA ALA A 371 -32.34 4.47 -2.39
C ALA A 371 -32.98 4.11 -3.74
N ALA A 372 -33.49 2.88 -3.90
CA ALA A 372 -34.22 2.46 -5.10
C ALA A 372 -35.47 3.31 -5.34
N ILE A 373 -36.26 3.58 -4.29
CA ILE A 373 -37.41 4.50 -4.35
C ILE A 373 -36.95 5.89 -4.81
N GLY A 374 -35.87 6.42 -4.23
CA GLY A 374 -35.28 7.70 -4.58
C GLY A 374 -34.91 7.78 -6.05
N PHE A 375 -34.24 6.76 -6.58
CA PHE A 375 -33.90 6.68 -8.00
C PHE A 375 -35.14 6.61 -8.90
N LEU A 376 -36.10 5.72 -8.61
CA LEU A 376 -37.29 5.53 -9.45
C LEU A 376 -38.10 6.82 -9.60
N ILE A 377 -38.24 7.58 -8.51
CA ILE A 377 -38.95 8.86 -8.51
C ILE A 377 -38.15 9.94 -9.26
N TRP A 378 -36.84 10.01 -9.02
CA TRP A 378 -35.97 11.07 -9.54
C TRP A 378 -35.12 10.62 -10.73
N ARG A 379 -35.59 9.67 -11.53
CA ARG A 379 -34.85 8.94 -12.60
C ARG A 379 -34.05 9.78 -13.60
N ARG A 380 -34.36 11.08 -13.75
CA ARG A 380 -33.60 12.02 -14.60
C ARG A 380 -32.50 12.73 -13.80
N SER A 381 -32.86 13.24 -12.63
CA SER A 381 -31.98 13.97 -11.71
C SER A 381 -30.97 13.08 -10.99
N ALA A 382 -31.34 11.82 -10.75
CA ALA A 382 -30.59 10.85 -9.96
C ALA A 382 -29.65 9.96 -10.79
N ARG A 383 -29.57 10.16 -12.12
CA ARG A 383 -28.78 9.29 -13.02
C ARG A 383 -27.32 9.23 -12.67
N VAL A 384 -26.71 10.37 -12.35
CA VAL A 384 -25.30 10.46 -11.95
C VAL A 384 -25.01 9.59 -10.72
N TRP A 385 -25.93 9.59 -9.75
CA TRP A 385 -25.80 8.80 -8.52
C TRP A 385 -26.06 7.32 -8.76
N LEU A 386 -26.97 6.96 -9.66
CA LEU A 386 -27.15 5.56 -10.06
C LEU A 386 -25.88 5.02 -10.74
N TRP A 387 -25.29 5.78 -11.67
CA TRP A 387 -24.03 5.37 -12.32
C TRP A 387 -22.89 5.25 -11.32
N ALA A 388 -22.82 6.16 -10.34
CA ALA A 388 -21.88 6.03 -9.23
C ALA A 388 -22.12 4.75 -8.43
N VAL A 389 -23.37 4.43 -8.07
CA VAL A 389 -23.70 3.17 -7.39
C VAL A 389 -23.24 1.96 -8.20
N ILE A 390 -23.57 1.90 -9.50
CA ILE A 390 -23.21 0.77 -10.37
C ILE A 390 -21.69 0.62 -10.49
N ILE A 391 -21.00 1.70 -10.87
CA ILE A 391 -19.55 1.67 -11.13
C ILE A 391 -18.79 1.33 -9.85
N PHE A 392 -19.11 1.97 -8.72
CA PHE A 392 -18.40 1.70 -7.47
C PHE A 392 -18.74 0.34 -6.88
N THR A 393 -19.93 -0.21 -7.11
CA THR A 393 -20.24 -1.60 -6.75
C THR A 393 -19.36 -2.56 -7.57
N ILE A 394 -19.29 -2.38 -8.89
CA ILE A 394 -18.47 -3.25 -9.75
C ILE A 394 -16.99 -3.15 -9.38
N LEU A 395 -16.48 -1.94 -9.15
CA LEU A 395 -15.09 -1.75 -8.73
C LEU A 395 -14.82 -2.31 -7.33
N SER A 396 -15.80 -2.29 -6.41
CA SER A 396 -15.61 -2.86 -5.08
C SER A 396 -15.51 -4.37 -5.07
N LEU A 397 -16.10 -5.05 -6.06
CA LEU A 397 -16.03 -6.52 -6.20
C LEU A 397 -14.64 -7.01 -6.64
N GLY A 398 -13.72 -6.12 -6.98
CA GLY A 398 -12.32 -6.46 -7.29
C GLY A 398 -12.09 -7.07 -8.66
N PRO A 399 -10.90 -7.65 -8.91
CA PRO A 399 -10.50 -8.11 -10.24
C PRO A 399 -11.26 -9.36 -10.69
N LEU A 400 -11.69 -10.22 -9.77
CA LEU A 400 -12.47 -11.42 -10.03
C LEU A 400 -13.74 -11.42 -9.18
N LEU A 401 -14.86 -11.82 -9.77
CA LEU A 401 -16.11 -11.95 -9.03
C LEU A 401 -15.98 -13.03 -7.93
N THR A 402 -16.22 -12.62 -6.69
CA THR A 402 -16.25 -13.51 -5.53
C THR A 402 -17.68 -13.60 -4.99
N ILE A 403 -18.18 -14.82 -4.80
CA ILE A 403 -19.50 -15.10 -4.23
C ILE A 403 -19.34 -16.12 -3.11
N ASN A 404 -19.73 -15.73 -1.90
CA ASN A 404 -19.69 -16.58 -0.72
C ASN A 404 -18.30 -17.22 -0.47
N GLY A 405 -17.25 -16.40 -0.59
CA GLY A 405 -15.85 -16.79 -0.40
C GLY A 405 -15.22 -17.51 -1.59
N GLN A 406 -15.97 -17.75 -2.67
CA GLN A 406 -15.50 -18.50 -3.84
C GLN A 406 -15.36 -17.61 -5.07
N ASN A 407 -14.22 -17.68 -5.74
CA ASN A 407 -13.96 -16.99 -7.01
C ASN A 407 -13.78 -17.95 -8.20
N ARG A 408 -13.75 -19.25 -7.93
CA ARG A 408 -13.74 -20.32 -8.93
C ARG A 408 -15.07 -21.07 -8.89
N PHE A 409 -15.64 -21.29 -10.06
CA PHE A 409 -16.95 -21.90 -10.21
C PHE A 409 -16.84 -23.12 -11.12
N ASN A 410 -17.50 -24.22 -10.74
CA ASN A 410 -17.59 -25.41 -11.58
C ASN A 410 -18.91 -25.36 -12.38
N LEU A 411 -18.81 -25.22 -13.69
CA LEU A 411 -19.93 -25.26 -14.62
C LEU A 411 -19.87 -26.58 -15.40
N ASP A 412 -20.43 -27.64 -14.81
CA ASP A 412 -20.52 -28.97 -15.42
C ASP A 412 -19.15 -29.56 -15.86
N GLY A 413 -18.18 -29.51 -14.95
CA GLY A 413 -16.81 -30.00 -15.18
C GLY A 413 -15.84 -28.94 -15.71
N LEU A 414 -16.32 -27.75 -16.10
CA LEU A 414 -15.48 -26.62 -16.49
C LEU A 414 -15.24 -25.68 -15.30
N GLU A 415 -14.01 -25.60 -14.83
CA GLU A 415 -13.59 -24.61 -13.81
C GLU A 415 -13.43 -23.23 -14.48
N VAL A 416 -14.24 -22.26 -14.05
CA VAL A 416 -14.25 -20.89 -14.61
C VAL A 416 -14.09 -19.82 -13.53
N THR A 417 -13.56 -18.67 -13.93
CA THR A 417 -13.53 -17.43 -13.16
C THR A 417 -14.14 -16.30 -13.99
N PHE A 418 -14.67 -15.26 -13.33
CA PHE A 418 -15.28 -14.12 -14.01
C PHE A 418 -14.48 -12.84 -13.76
N PRO A 419 -13.66 -12.38 -14.72
CA PRO A 419 -12.91 -11.13 -14.56
C PRO A 419 -13.84 -9.92 -14.59
N LEU A 420 -13.52 -8.93 -13.77
CA LEU A 420 -14.28 -7.69 -13.61
C LEU A 420 -13.43 -6.45 -13.99
N PRO A 421 -14.05 -5.30 -14.29
CA PRO A 421 -13.35 -4.10 -14.76
C PRO A 421 -12.24 -3.57 -13.85
N PHE A 422 -12.24 -3.87 -12.55
CA PHE A 422 -11.13 -3.50 -11.66
C PHE A 422 -9.80 -4.08 -12.15
N ALA A 423 -9.80 -5.25 -12.82
CA ALA A 423 -8.60 -5.87 -13.38
C ALA A 423 -7.85 -4.93 -14.34
N LEU A 424 -8.55 -4.04 -15.04
CA LEU A 424 -7.92 -3.07 -15.93
C LEU A 424 -7.06 -2.03 -15.20
N LEU A 425 -7.36 -1.75 -13.93
CA LEU A 425 -6.61 -0.76 -13.14
C LEU A 425 -5.18 -1.20 -12.86
N HIS A 426 -4.93 -2.52 -12.81
CA HIS A 426 -3.59 -3.08 -12.61
C HIS A 426 -2.63 -2.75 -13.75
N TYR A 427 -3.14 -2.55 -14.96
CA TYR A 427 -2.33 -2.24 -16.14
C TYR A 427 -2.15 -0.74 -16.41
N ILE A 428 -2.77 0.12 -15.59
CA ILE A 428 -2.64 1.57 -15.72
C ILE A 428 -1.61 2.05 -14.68
N PRO A 429 -0.45 2.60 -15.10
CA PRO A 429 0.55 3.13 -14.18
C PRO A 429 -0.07 4.11 -13.18
N ILE A 430 0.43 4.13 -11.95
CA ILE A 430 -0.08 4.92 -10.81
C ILE A 430 -1.40 4.37 -10.25
N LEU A 431 -2.37 3.98 -11.10
CA LEU A 431 -3.62 3.38 -10.64
C LEU A 431 -3.43 1.93 -10.15
N ASN A 432 -2.42 1.24 -10.65
CA ASN A 432 -2.02 -0.11 -10.24
C ASN A 432 -1.60 -0.23 -8.77
N ALA A 433 -1.32 0.91 -8.11
CA ALA A 433 -1.06 0.98 -6.68
C ALA A 433 -2.34 0.86 -5.83
N ASN A 434 -3.53 1.09 -6.39
CA ASN A 434 -4.79 0.85 -5.70
C ASN A 434 -5.13 -0.65 -5.74
N ARG A 435 -4.92 -1.33 -4.62
CA ARG A 435 -5.01 -2.79 -4.50
C ARG A 435 -6.02 -3.26 -3.46
N VAL A 436 -6.94 -2.40 -3.04
CA VAL A 436 -7.94 -2.74 -2.01
C VAL A 436 -9.34 -2.40 -2.52
N PRO A 437 -9.93 -3.24 -3.38
CA PRO A 437 -11.17 -2.96 -4.08
C PRO A 437 -12.33 -2.58 -3.15
N ASN A 438 -12.50 -3.28 -2.03
CA ASN A 438 -13.55 -3.02 -1.03
C ASN A 438 -13.70 -1.52 -0.68
N ARG A 439 -12.60 -0.76 -0.65
CA ARG A 439 -12.60 0.67 -0.29
C ARG A 439 -13.41 1.57 -1.24
N PHE A 440 -13.73 1.11 -2.46
CA PHE A 440 -14.72 1.76 -3.34
C PHE A 440 -16.12 1.84 -2.71
N GLY A 441 -16.37 1.10 -1.62
CA GLY A 441 -17.52 1.27 -0.73
C GLY A 441 -17.71 2.69 -0.18
N ILE A 442 -16.63 3.49 -0.04
CA ILE A 442 -16.70 4.87 0.47
C ILE A 442 -17.47 5.80 -0.49
N PRO A 443 -17.07 5.95 -1.77
CA PRO A 443 -17.87 6.75 -2.71
C PRO A 443 -19.22 6.08 -3.07
N LEU A 444 -19.34 4.76 -2.98
CA LEU A 444 -20.61 4.04 -3.15
C LEU A 444 -21.65 4.46 -2.10
N THR A 445 -21.29 4.43 -0.81
CA THR A 445 -22.18 4.84 0.30
C THR A 445 -22.59 6.31 0.21
N LEU A 446 -21.71 7.20 -0.29
CA LEU A 446 -22.06 8.60 -0.57
C LEU A 446 -23.19 8.69 -1.61
N ALA A 447 -23.08 7.94 -2.71
CA ALA A 447 -24.09 7.94 -3.76
C ALA A 447 -25.45 7.39 -3.26
N LEU A 448 -25.42 6.29 -2.48
CA LEU A 448 -26.61 5.74 -1.83
C LEU A 448 -27.28 6.74 -0.87
N ALA A 449 -26.49 7.42 -0.03
CA ALA A 449 -26.99 8.43 0.91
C ALA A 449 -27.74 9.57 0.20
N ILE A 450 -27.26 10.00 -0.97
CA ILE A 450 -27.92 11.04 -1.77
C ILE A 450 -29.26 10.53 -2.34
N LEU A 451 -29.30 9.30 -2.85
CA LEU A 451 -30.54 8.68 -3.32
C LEU A 451 -31.57 8.51 -2.20
N VAL A 452 -31.13 8.10 -1.01
CA VAL A 452 -31.97 8.07 0.20
C VAL A 452 -32.51 9.47 0.51
N GLY A 453 -31.67 10.49 0.48
CA GLY A 453 -32.08 11.88 0.68
C GLY A 453 -33.20 12.34 -0.27
N TYR A 454 -33.10 11.98 -1.56
CA TYR A 454 -34.15 12.25 -2.54
C TYR A 454 -35.48 11.53 -2.24
N ALA A 455 -35.41 10.28 -1.79
CA ALA A 455 -36.58 9.51 -1.40
C ALA A 455 -37.28 10.11 -0.17
N ILE A 456 -36.51 10.42 0.89
CA ILE A 456 -37.03 11.00 2.13
C ILE A 456 -37.66 12.37 1.86
N PHE A 457 -37.00 13.21 1.06
CA PHE A 457 -37.56 14.50 0.67
C PHE A 457 -38.92 14.35 -0.04
N TRP A 458 -39.06 13.36 -0.93
CA TRP A 458 -40.31 13.08 -1.60
C TRP A 458 -41.38 12.53 -0.63
N LEU A 459 -41.04 11.54 0.19
CA LEU A 459 -41.95 10.92 1.15
C LEU A 459 -42.52 11.94 2.14
N LEU A 460 -41.65 12.77 2.72
CA LEU A 460 -42.08 13.82 3.65
C LEU A 460 -42.98 14.85 2.96
N ASN A 461 -42.64 15.32 1.75
CA ASN A 461 -43.52 16.22 1.02
C ASN A 461 -44.88 15.59 0.68
N LYS A 462 -44.93 14.29 0.36
CA LYS A 462 -46.17 13.60 0.04
C LYS A 462 -47.08 13.44 1.26
N ILE A 463 -46.52 13.02 2.39
CA ILE A 463 -47.29 12.75 3.62
C ILE A 463 -47.78 14.06 4.27
N ILE A 464 -46.94 15.08 4.30
CA ILE A 464 -47.24 16.35 5.00
C ILE A 464 -48.24 17.23 4.20
N ARG A 465 -48.39 17.03 2.87
CA ARG A 465 -49.23 17.87 2.00
C ARG A 465 -50.66 17.38 1.74
N HIS A 466 -51.13 16.28 2.34
CA HIS A 466 -52.54 15.89 2.16
C HIS A 466 -53.48 16.91 2.85
N PRO A 467 -54.37 17.62 2.11
CA PRO A 467 -55.46 18.38 2.72
C PRO A 467 -56.53 17.39 3.19
N ASN A 468 -57.05 17.57 4.40
CA ASN A 468 -58.21 16.83 4.89
C ASN A 468 -59.41 17.04 3.94
N PRO A 469 -59.97 16.02 3.28
CA PRO A 469 -61.07 16.18 2.33
C PRO A 469 -62.44 16.20 3.04
N SER A 470 -62.57 16.92 4.15
CA SER A 470 -63.80 16.97 4.94
C SER A 470 -64.22 18.40 5.22
N THR A 471 -64.69 19.11 4.18
CA THR A 471 -65.78 20.10 4.21
C THR A 471 -65.86 20.81 2.85
N SER A 472 -66.49 20.16 1.87
CA SER A 472 -67.12 20.87 0.76
C SER A 472 -68.43 20.18 0.44
N GLN A 473 -69.50 20.61 1.11
CA GLN A 473 -70.86 20.31 0.68
C GLN A 473 -71.05 20.88 -0.74
N PRO A 474 -71.75 20.16 -1.65
CA PRO A 474 -72.06 20.68 -2.97
C PRO A 474 -73.13 21.79 -2.84
N ALA A 475 -72.86 22.96 -3.41
CA ALA A 475 -73.84 24.03 -3.51
C ALA A 475 -74.96 23.63 -4.48
N SER A 476 -76.12 23.25 -3.95
CA SER A 476 -77.37 23.16 -4.70
C SER A 476 -77.98 24.55 -4.86
N GLN A 477 -78.15 24.95 -6.12
CA GLN A 477 -79.15 25.86 -6.69
C GLN A 477 -79.91 26.79 -5.70
N GLN A 478 -79.58 28.09 -5.75
CA GLN A 478 -80.48 29.17 -5.29
C GLN A 478 -80.60 30.23 -6.41
N PRO A 479 -81.81 30.80 -6.62
CA PRO A 479 -82.05 31.82 -7.66
C PRO A 479 -81.50 33.19 -7.23
N PRO A 480 -81.29 34.14 -8.18
CA PRO A 480 -80.61 35.39 -7.88
C PRO A 480 -81.46 36.30 -6.98
N PRO A 481 -80.85 37.06 -6.04
CA PRO A 481 -81.59 38.00 -5.19
C PRO A 481 -81.85 39.34 -5.91
N PRO A 482 -82.84 40.13 -5.46
CA PRO A 482 -83.16 41.42 -6.07
C PRO A 482 -82.14 42.51 -5.71
N ALA A 483 -81.98 43.46 -6.62
CA ALA A 483 -81.13 44.63 -6.46
C ALA A 483 -81.69 45.58 -5.38
N ASN A 484 -81.08 45.55 -4.19
CA ASN A 484 -80.79 46.69 -3.31
C ASN A 484 -80.62 46.20 -1.86
N GLN A 485 -79.38 45.96 -1.43
CA GLN A 485 -78.99 46.03 -0.01
C GLN A 485 -77.46 46.19 0.11
N PRO A 486 -76.97 46.95 1.11
CA PRO A 486 -75.56 47.30 1.23
C PRO A 486 -74.71 46.11 1.69
N THR A 487 -73.57 45.92 1.03
CA THR A 487 -72.58 44.87 1.27
C THR A 487 -71.87 45.06 2.61
N ASN A 488 -72.26 44.29 3.62
CA ASN A 488 -71.42 43.92 4.76
C ASN A 488 -71.16 42.42 4.71
N GLN A 489 -70.02 42.00 4.11
CA GLN A 489 -69.49 40.64 4.26
C GLN A 489 -68.40 40.65 5.33
N PRO A 490 -68.48 39.81 6.38
CA PRO A 490 -67.31 39.46 7.16
C PRO A 490 -66.40 38.55 6.32
N SER A 491 -65.11 38.87 6.27
CA SER A 491 -64.08 38.07 5.62
C SER A 491 -63.94 36.71 6.30
N ASN A 492 -64.60 35.68 5.77
CA ASN A 492 -64.28 34.28 6.08
C ASN A 492 -62.93 33.92 5.43
N GLN A 493 -61.83 34.22 6.13
CA GLN A 493 -60.57 33.54 5.88
C GLN A 493 -60.60 32.18 6.59
N PRO A 494 -60.35 31.05 5.89
CA PRO A 494 -60.16 29.78 6.56
C PRO A 494 -58.91 29.83 7.44
N THR A 495 -59.09 29.70 8.75
CA THR A 495 -58.02 29.58 9.73
C THR A 495 -57.36 28.19 9.63
N TYR A 496 -56.25 28.11 8.90
CA TYR A 496 -55.37 26.94 8.93
C TYR A 496 -54.66 26.87 10.29
N HIS A 497 -54.87 25.81 11.07
CA HIS A 497 -54.14 25.54 12.31
C HIS A 497 -52.70 25.06 11.99
N PRO A 498 -51.63 25.83 12.34
CA PRO A 498 -50.26 25.52 11.94
C PRO A 498 -49.49 24.54 12.85
N SER A 499 -50.08 24.04 13.94
CA SER A 499 -49.32 23.49 15.08
C SER A 499 -48.99 21.99 15.03
N THR A 500 -49.67 21.17 14.23
CA THR A 500 -49.48 19.69 14.20
C THR A 500 -48.49 19.19 13.14
N PHE A 501 -48.21 19.99 12.11
CA PHE A 501 -47.36 19.61 10.97
C PHE A 501 -45.87 19.35 11.28
N PRO A 502 -45.16 20.17 12.10
CA PRO A 502 -43.75 19.90 12.37
C PRO A 502 -43.54 18.62 13.18
N PHE A 503 -44.43 18.33 14.14
CA PHE A 503 -44.33 17.14 14.99
C PHE A 503 -44.38 15.84 14.19
N LEU A 504 -45.35 15.71 13.27
CA LEU A 504 -45.47 14.53 12.40
C LEU A 504 -44.22 14.35 11.51
N ALA A 505 -43.67 15.44 10.97
CA ALA A 505 -42.45 15.39 10.17
C ALA A 505 -41.25 14.89 10.98
N PHE A 506 -41.07 15.38 12.21
CA PHE A 506 -40.03 14.91 13.12
C PHE A 506 -40.21 13.44 13.50
N ALA A 507 -41.44 13.02 13.80
CA ALA A 507 -41.73 11.62 14.12
C ALA A 507 -41.41 10.68 12.95
N LEU A 508 -41.79 11.05 11.71
CA LEU A 508 -41.46 10.28 10.52
C LEU A 508 -39.95 10.20 10.28
N VAL A 509 -39.23 11.30 10.48
CA VAL A 509 -37.76 11.32 10.36
C VAL A 509 -37.11 10.41 11.39
N LEU A 510 -37.61 10.39 12.63
CA LEU A 510 -37.13 9.47 13.65
C LEU A 510 -37.36 8.01 13.23
N VAL A 511 -38.54 7.68 12.70
CA VAL A 511 -38.83 6.33 12.17
C VAL A 511 -37.88 5.98 11.03
N PHE A 512 -37.67 6.88 10.06
CA PHE A 512 -36.73 6.64 8.97
C PHE A 512 -35.30 6.44 9.46
N LEU A 513 -34.84 7.23 10.44
CA LEU A 513 -33.52 7.06 11.03
C LEU A 513 -33.38 5.72 11.73
N VAL A 514 -34.38 5.30 12.51
CA VAL A 514 -34.38 3.98 13.15
C VAL A 514 -34.31 2.89 12.08
N VAL A 515 -35.14 2.93 11.05
CA VAL A 515 -35.13 1.92 9.97
C VAL A 515 -33.81 1.89 9.21
N LEU A 516 -33.24 3.05 8.88
CA LEU A 516 -32.03 3.18 8.06
C LEU A 516 -30.74 2.93 8.83
N LEU A 517 -30.73 3.10 10.16
CA LEU A 517 -29.56 2.88 11.00
C LEU A 517 -29.64 1.58 11.79
N PHE A 518 -30.80 0.92 11.85
CA PHE A 518 -30.97 -0.35 12.53
C PHE A 518 -30.03 -1.41 11.95
N ASP A 519 -30.03 -1.61 10.63
CA ASP A 519 -29.14 -2.57 9.99
C ASP A 519 -27.67 -2.11 9.93
N GLN A 520 -27.40 -0.83 10.20
CA GLN A 520 -26.05 -0.27 10.31
C GLN A 520 -25.48 -0.34 11.74
N TYR A 521 -26.28 -0.78 12.71
CA TYR A 521 -25.96 -0.70 14.12
C TYR A 521 -24.78 -1.61 14.50
N SER A 522 -23.75 -1.04 15.12
CA SER A 522 -22.49 -1.73 15.47
C SER A 522 -22.06 -1.47 16.92
N VAL A 523 -23.03 -1.20 17.82
CA VAL A 523 -22.77 -0.87 19.23
C VAL A 523 -22.98 -2.12 20.10
N PRO A 524 -22.09 -2.42 21.06
CA PRO A 524 -20.88 -1.65 21.42
C PRO A 524 -19.76 -1.80 20.39
N LEU A 525 -19.05 -0.70 20.11
CA LEU A 525 -17.80 -0.77 19.35
C LEU A 525 -16.68 -1.38 20.22
N PRO A 526 -15.81 -2.22 19.65
CA PRO A 526 -14.63 -2.72 20.35
C PRO A 526 -13.67 -1.56 20.63
N LEU A 527 -13.02 -1.61 21.80
CA LEU A 527 -12.08 -0.60 22.27
C LEU A 527 -10.76 -1.24 22.66
N THR A 528 -9.66 -0.65 22.20
CA THR A 528 -8.30 -0.94 22.64
C THR A 528 -7.92 -0.03 23.81
N ASP A 529 -7.30 -0.60 24.85
CA ASP A 529 -6.70 0.18 25.95
C ASP A 529 -5.45 0.94 25.45
N ALA A 530 -5.52 2.26 25.51
CA ALA A 530 -4.44 3.16 25.08
C ALA A 530 -3.61 3.68 26.26
N ARG A 531 -3.77 3.12 27.47
CA ARG A 531 -2.91 3.47 28.60
C ARG A 531 -1.52 2.86 28.40
N ILE A 532 -0.51 3.71 28.55
CA ILE A 532 0.90 3.30 28.47
C ILE A 532 1.36 2.81 29.86
N PRO A 533 1.97 1.61 29.97
CA PRO A 533 2.52 1.12 31.22
C PRO A 533 3.53 2.09 31.86
N THR A 534 3.53 2.17 33.19
CA THR A 534 4.33 3.17 33.94
C THR A 534 5.83 3.04 33.70
N VAL A 535 6.33 1.82 33.42
CA VAL A 535 7.75 1.58 33.11
C VAL A 535 8.27 2.43 31.97
N TYR A 536 7.48 2.65 30.91
CA TYR A 536 7.93 3.47 29.78
C TYR A 536 8.07 4.96 30.14
N ARG A 537 7.26 5.45 31.08
CA ARG A 537 7.43 6.82 31.61
C ARG A 537 8.66 6.92 32.51
N GLN A 538 8.97 5.88 33.28
CA GLN A 538 10.20 5.82 34.08
C GLN A 538 11.45 5.82 33.18
N ILE A 539 11.43 4.97 32.15
CA ILE A 539 12.49 4.92 31.13
C ILE A 539 12.63 6.28 30.41
N GLY A 540 11.52 6.92 30.03
CA GLY A 540 11.54 8.22 29.37
C GLY A 540 12.06 9.37 30.24
N ALA A 541 11.95 9.25 31.56
CA ALA A 541 12.45 10.25 32.51
C ALA A 541 13.95 10.11 32.80
N GLU A 542 14.54 8.96 32.48
CA GLU A 542 15.96 8.70 32.72
C GLU A 542 16.85 9.48 31.74
N PRO A 543 17.92 10.18 32.18
CA PRO A 543 18.80 10.93 31.30
C PRO A 543 19.72 10.02 30.47
N GLY A 544 20.35 10.60 29.44
CA GLY A 544 21.30 9.93 28.55
C GLY A 544 20.65 9.42 27.26
N ASN A 545 21.46 8.90 26.35
CA ASN A 545 21.03 8.28 25.11
C ASN A 545 21.13 6.77 25.23
N PHE A 546 20.05 6.06 24.96
CA PHE A 546 20.01 4.60 24.93
C PHE A 546 18.76 4.12 24.19
N THR A 547 18.76 2.84 23.83
CA THR A 547 17.72 2.15 23.08
C THR A 547 16.95 1.19 23.97
N VAL A 548 15.67 0.96 23.66
CA VAL A 548 14.81 0.01 24.36
C VAL A 548 14.51 -1.17 23.45
N MET A 549 14.82 -2.39 23.92
CA MET A 549 14.39 -3.64 23.30
C MET A 549 13.11 -4.13 23.96
N GLN A 550 12.22 -4.75 23.18
CA GLN A 550 10.91 -5.18 23.65
C GLN A 550 10.65 -6.61 23.21
N LEU A 551 9.89 -7.38 23.99
CA LEU A 551 9.33 -8.68 23.61
C LEU A 551 7.79 -8.59 23.63
N PRO A 552 7.08 -9.04 22.59
CA PRO A 552 7.64 -9.63 21.37
C PRO A 552 8.42 -8.60 20.54
N LEU A 553 9.45 -9.07 19.84
CA LEU A 553 10.44 -8.23 19.16
C LEU A 553 9.98 -7.74 17.79
N GLY A 554 9.13 -8.52 17.12
CA GLY A 554 8.99 -8.56 15.67
C GLY A 554 8.73 -7.25 14.93
N TRP A 555 9.01 -7.31 13.63
CA TRP A 555 8.85 -6.23 12.65
C TRP A 555 7.70 -6.54 11.71
N ARG A 556 6.95 -5.51 11.33
CA ARG A 556 5.82 -5.64 10.40
C ARG A 556 5.88 -4.63 9.25
N ASN A 557 5.48 -5.08 8.08
CA ASN A 557 5.09 -4.23 6.96
C ASN A 557 3.76 -4.72 6.37
N SER A 558 3.32 -4.17 5.22
CA SER A 558 2.09 -4.60 4.55
C SER A 558 2.19 -5.99 3.90
N TYR A 559 3.38 -6.58 3.81
CA TYR A 559 3.64 -7.85 3.13
C TYR A 559 3.84 -9.02 4.09
N GLY A 560 4.22 -8.75 5.34
CA GLY A 560 4.40 -9.80 6.34
C GLY A 560 5.06 -9.31 7.62
N THR A 561 5.48 -10.27 8.42
CA THR A 561 6.15 -10.05 9.70
C THR A 561 7.45 -10.85 9.79
N LEU A 562 8.44 -10.29 10.48
CA LEU A 562 9.62 -11.01 10.96
C LEU A 562 9.48 -11.09 12.48
N GLY A 563 9.26 -12.29 13.03
CA GLY A 563 8.88 -12.48 14.42
C GLY A 563 7.40 -12.17 14.71
N ALA A 564 7.01 -12.29 15.97
CA ALA A 564 5.66 -11.95 16.41
C ALA A 564 5.55 -10.43 16.57
N GLU A 565 4.49 -9.83 16.03
CA GLU A 565 4.29 -8.38 16.10
C GLU A 565 3.23 -7.97 17.13
N ARG A 566 3.53 -6.89 17.85
CA ARG A 566 2.58 -6.15 18.66
C ARG A 566 2.73 -4.66 18.39
N THR A 567 2.10 -4.16 17.34
CA THR A 567 2.18 -2.75 16.88
C THR A 567 1.88 -1.72 17.98
N GLN A 568 1.10 -2.08 19.01
CA GLN A 568 0.91 -1.27 20.22
C GLN A 568 2.22 -0.82 20.90
N LEU A 569 3.27 -1.63 20.80
CA LEU A 569 4.59 -1.34 21.38
C LEU A 569 5.27 -0.12 20.73
N GLN A 570 5.04 0.09 19.44
CA GLN A 570 5.49 1.30 18.75
C GLN A 570 4.83 2.55 19.33
N TYR A 571 3.53 2.48 19.67
CA TYR A 571 2.83 3.58 20.34
C TYR A 571 3.46 3.94 21.69
N TYR A 572 3.97 2.97 22.46
CA TYR A 572 4.61 3.23 23.75
C TYR A 572 5.88 4.09 23.67
N GLN A 573 6.46 4.22 22.47
CA GLN A 573 7.50 5.20 22.17
C GLN A 573 7.10 6.64 22.50
N ALA A 574 5.80 6.95 22.46
CA ALA A 574 5.28 8.25 22.85
C ALA A 574 5.52 8.60 24.33
N ALA A 575 5.83 7.61 25.18
CA ALA A 575 6.18 7.83 26.58
C ALA A 575 7.69 7.78 26.84
N HIS A 576 8.41 6.81 26.23
CA HIS A 576 9.83 6.63 26.53
C HIS A 576 10.75 7.50 25.66
N LEU A 577 10.29 7.98 24.50
CA LEU A 577 11.02 8.89 23.61
C LEU A 577 12.41 8.37 23.19
N ARG A 578 12.61 7.04 23.20
CA ARG A 578 13.88 6.38 22.85
C ARG A 578 13.78 5.63 21.53
N PRO A 579 14.90 5.41 20.82
CA PRO A 579 14.94 4.45 19.75
C PRO A 579 14.52 3.04 20.22
N MET A 580 13.93 2.27 19.32
CA MET A 580 13.57 0.88 19.51
C MET A 580 13.90 0.06 18.27
N LEU A 581 14.20 -1.22 18.47
CA LEU A 581 14.55 -2.14 17.38
C LEU A 581 13.33 -2.47 16.52
N GLY A 582 12.23 -2.95 17.12
CA GLY A 582 11.01 -3.34 16.42
C GLY A 582 10.22 -2.17 15.81
N GLY A 583 9.15 -2.49 15.08
CA GLY A 583 8.21 -1.49 14.57
C GLY A 583 7.30 -2.01 13.44
N ASN A 584 6.33 -1.16 13.07
CA ASN A 584 5.41 -1.34 11.96
C ASN A 584 5.63 -0.26 10.90
N THR A 585 5.65 -0.70 9.63
CA THR A 585 5.74 0.14 8.43
C THR A 585 4.70 -0.31 7.41
N SER A 586 4.64 0.30 6.22
CA SER A 586 3.77 -0.20 5.14
C SER A 586 4.60 -0.82 4.03
N ARG A 587 5.53 -0.07 3.44
CA ARG A 587 6.44 -0.56 2.42
C ARG A 587 7.86 -0.14 2.75
N ASN A 588 8.78 -1.07 2.63
CA ASN A 588 10.19 -0.84 2.85
C ASN A 588 11.01 -1.78 1.95
N PRO A 589 12.25 -1.37 1.58
CA PRO A 589 13.15 -2.26 0.86
C PRO A 589 13.40 -3.54 1.65
N ARG A 590 13.54 -4.66 0.93
CA ARG A 590 13.75 -5.99 1.51
C ARG A 590 14.90 -6.01 2.54
N PHE A 591 15.98 -5.27 2.26
CA PHE A 591 17.13 -5.10 3.15
C PHE A 591 16.74 -4.76 4.60
N LYS A 592 15.69 -3.96 4.82
CA LYS A 592 15.30 -3.54 6.19
C LYS A 592 14.90 -4.72 7.07
N PHE A 593 14.35 -5.78 6.49
CA PHE A 593 14.01 -7.02 7.20
C PHE A 593 15.20 -7.98 7.18
N ASP A 594 15.87 -8.13 6.03
CA ASP A 594 17.03 -9.01 5.88
C ASP A 594 18.14 -8.64 6.88
N TYR A 595 18.35 -7.35 7.16
CA TYR A 595 19.30 -6.88 8.19
C TYR A 595 19.10 -7.58 9.54
N TYR A 596 17.86 -7.64 10.04
CA TYR A 596 17.57 -8.30 11.31
C TYR A 596 17.53 -9.82 11.19
N ALA A 597 17.01 -10.35 10.08
CA ALA A 597 16.94 -11.78 9.83
C ALA A 597 18.33 -12.43 9.74
N ASN A 598 19.34 -11.69 9.26
CA ASN A 598 20.71 -12.18 9.13
C ASN A 598 21.49 -12.13 10.45
N ILE A 599 20.99 -11.44 11.49
CA ILE A 599 21.65 -11.36 12.79
C ILE A 599 21.21 -12.54 13.67
N PRO A 600 22.11 -13.49 14.02
CA PRO A 600 21.72 -14.74 14.69
C PRO A 600 20.87 -14.60 15.97
N LEU A 601 21.08 -13.55 16.77
CA LEU A 601 20.31 -13.31 18.00
C LEU A 601 18.84 -12.99 17.68
N PHE A 602 18.61 -12.10 16.72
CA PHE A 602 17.27 -11.70 16.32
C PHE A 602 16.59 -12.81 15.53
N ALA A 603 17.32 -13.53 14.69
CA ALA A 603 16.83 -14.75 14.04
C ALA A 603 16.35 -15.79 15.07
N ALA A 604 17.18 -16.11 16.08
CA ALA A 604 16.81 -17.08 17.12
C ALA A 604 15.54 -16.68 17.89
N ILE A 605 15.44 -15.41 18.31
CA ILE A 605 14.27 -14.90 19.04
C ILE A 605 13.02 -14.93 18.16
N THR A 606 13.12 -14.46 16.91
CA THR A 606 11.96 -14.36 16.00
C THR A 606 11.48 -15.72 15.48
N GLU A 607 12.38 -16.69 15.28
CA GLU A 607 12.01 -18.07 14.96
C GLU A 607 11.25 -18.72 16.14
N ALA A 608 11.74 -18.54 17.37
CA ALA A 608 11.05 -19.02 18.56
C ALA A 608 9.66 -18.37 18.74
N GLU A 609 9.52 -17.08 18.40
CA GLU A 609 8.24 -16.38 18.40
C GLU A 609 7.22 -16.99 17.41
N LEU A 610 7.67 -17.57 16.29
CA LEU A 610 6.83 -18.04 15.17
C LEU A 610 6.57 -19.57 15.16
N TYR A 611 6.67 -20.25 16.31
CA TYR A 611 6.59 -21.72 16.44
C TYR A 611 7.70 -22.52 15.73
N ARG A 612 8.79 -21.87 15.34
CA ARG A 612 9.87 -22.53 14.60
C ARG A 612 10.99 -22.92 15.57
N THR A 613 11.67 -24.00 15.22
CA THR A 613 12.83 -24.50 15.97
C THR A 613 14.08 -23.75 15.55
N VAL A 614 14.82 -23.20 16.51
CA VAL A 614 16.13 -22.59 16.27
C VAL A 614 17.18 -23.69 16.13
N ASP A 615 17.95 -23.68 15.04
CA ASP A 615 19.04 -24.64 14.86
C ASP A 615 20.23 -24.35 15.80
N GLU A 616 21.03 -25.38 16.08
CA GLU A 616 22.14 -25.29 17.05
C GLU A 616 23.21 -24.27 16.64
N THR A 617 23.44 -24.07 15.34
CA THR A 617 24.46 -23.13 14.86
C THR A 617 24.01 -21.70 15.09
N THR A 618 22.76 -21.38 14.72
CA THR A 618 22.16 -20.06 14.98
C THR A 618 22.12 -19.77 16.48
N LEU A 619 21.73 -20.75 17.31
CA LEU A 619 21.69 -20.57 18.76
C LEU A 619 23.08 -20.32 19.37
N ALA A 620 24.09 -21.07 18.94
CA ALA A 620 25.47 -20.88 19.40
C ALA A 620 26.00 -19.49 19.01
N ARG A 621 25.78 -19.08 17.75
CA ARG A 621 26.16 -17.75 17.26
C ARG A 621 25.40 -16.62 17.96
N ALA A 622 24.11 -16.82 18.23
CA ALA A 622 23.30 -15.88 19.00
C ALA A 622 23.90 -15.61 20.38
N GLY A 623 24.32 -16.66 21.10
CA GLY A 623 24.99 -16.53 22.39
C GLY A 623 26.33 -15.83 22.32
N GLN A 624 27.12 -16.07 21.25
CA GLN A 624 28.44 -15.44 21.08
C GLN A 624 28.38 -13.92 20.89
N GLN A 625 27.39 -13.41 20.14
CA GLN A 625 27.31 -11.98 19.81
C GLN A 625 26.38 -11.17 20.73
N ALA A 626 25.58 -11.80 21.60
CA ALA A 626 24.49 -11.13 22.30
C ALA A 626 24.95 -9.91 23.12
N ALA A 627 26.06 -10.05 23.84
CA ALA A 627 26.62 -8.97 24.66
C ALA A 627 27.10 -7.78 23.82
N ASP A 628 27.76 -8.07 22.68
CA ASP A 628 28.28 -7.04 21.77
C ASP A 628 27.14 -6.28 21.09
N LEU A 629 26.04 -6.95 20.73
CA LEU A 629 24.86 -6.30 20.17
C LEU A 629 24.19 -5.34 21.16
N MET A 630 24.15 -5.68 22.45
CA MET A 630 23.62 -4.79 23.48
C MET A 630 24.45 -3.51 23.57
N THR A 631 25.77 -3.61 23.41
CA THR A 631 26.68 -2.46 23.38
C THR A 631 26.56 -1.66 22.08
N LEU A 632 26.55 -2.35 20.92
CA LEU A 632 26.41 -1.76 19.57
C LEU A 632 25.16 -0.90 19.48
N TYR A 633 23.98 -1.47 19.75
CA TYR A 633 22.71 -0.76 19.66
C TYR A 633 22.41 0.10 20.88
N ASN A 634 23.32 0.13 21.85
CA ASN A 634 23.18 0.85 23.12
C ASN A 634 21.87 0.51 23.84
N ILE A 635 21.56 -0.78 23.95
CA ILE A 635 20.36 -1.28 24.62
C ILE A 635 20.56 -1.21 26.12
N LYS A 636 19.64 -0.54 26.82
CA LYS A 636 19.67 -0.42 28.29
C LYS A 636 18.62 -1.26 28.98
N TYR A 637 17.49 -1.48 28.31
CA TYR A 637 16.36 -2.23 28.86
C TYR A 637 15.82 -3.23 27.84
N ILE A 638 15.50 -4.42 28.35
CA ILE A 638 14.59 -5.36 27.68
C ILE A 638 13.27 -5.29 28.44
N VAL A 639 12.20 -4.93 27.73
CA VAL A 639 10.84 -4.85 28.28
C VAL A 639 10.03 -6.02 27.73
N VAL A 640 9.68 -6.96 28.58
CA VAL A 640 8.96 -8.18 28.23
C VAL A 640 7.48 -7.99 28.53
N HIS A 641 6.64 -8.13 27.51
CA HIS A 641 5.19 -8.10 27.67
C HIS A 641 4.59 -9.49 27.69
N GLU A 642 3.61 -9.69 28.56
CA GLU A 642 2.73 -10.85 28.52
C GLU A 642 1.92 -10.87 27.21
N PRO A 643 1.49 -12.06 26.76
CA PRO A 643 0.71 -12.18 25.56
C PRO A 643 -0.69 -11.59 25.73
N ILE A 644 -1.27 -11.17 24.61
CA ILE A 644 -2.66 -10.79 24.53
C ILE A 644 -3.47 -12.04 24.23
N PRO A 645 -4.56 -12.31 24.97
CA PRO A 645 -5.43 -13.46 24.70
C PRO A 645 -5.86 -13.52 23.24
N PHE A 646 -5.86 -14.72 22.65
CA PHE A 646 -6.20 -14.98 21.24
C PHE A 646 -5.24 -14.36 20.21
N ARG A 647 -4.07 -13.86 20.61
CA ARG A 647 -3.07 -13.28 19.70
C ARG A 647 -1.89 -14.22 19.49
N LYS A 648 -2.13 -15.27 18.71
CA LYS A 648 -1.11 -16.22 18.22
C LYS A 648 -0.18 -15.55 17.19
N PRO A 649 1.08 -15.99 17.06
CA PRO A 649 1.70 -17.13 17.74
C PRO A 649 2.19 -16.85 19.17
N TYR A 650 2.42 -15.57 19.52
CA TYR A 650 3.08 -15.18 20.75
C TYR A 650 2.36 -15.63 22.03
N GLU A 651 1.03 -15.74 22.00
CA GLU A 651 0.26 -16.34 23.10
C GLU A 651 0.79 -17.71 23.52
N ASP A 652 1.09 -18.56 22.54
CA ASP A 652 1.55 -19.92 22.79
C ASP A 652 3.08 -19.98 22.97
N THR A 653 3.84 -19.07 22.35
CA THR A 653 5.31 -19.09 22.35
C THR A 653 5.95 -18.23 23.45
N TYR A 654 5.17 -17.38 24.15
CA TYR A 654 5.64 -16.40 25.14
C TYR A 654 6.68 -16.94 26.13
N LEU A 655 6.38 -18.04 26.81
CA LEU A 655 7.27 -18.59 27.85
C LEU A 655 8.60 -19.06 27.27
N ALA A 656 8.58 -19.68 26.08
CA ALA A 656 9.76 -20.16 25.39
C ALA A 656 10.60 -18.98 24.89
N THR A 657 9.97 -17.99 24.24
CA THR A 657 10.64 -16.76 23.76
C THR A 657 11.25 -15.99 24.92
N ARG A 658 10.49 -15.77 26.01
CA ARG A 658 10.99 -15.07 27.21
C ARG A 658 12.21 -15.78 27.79
N LYS A 659 12.13 -17.11 27.96
CA LYS A 659 13.25 -17.89 28.49
C LYS A 659 14.48 -17.77 27.59
N LEU A 660 14.33 -17.99 26.29
CA LEU A 660 15.42 -17.91 25.32
C LEU A 660 16.10 -16.53 25.34
N ALA A 661 15.31 -15.45 25.29
CA ALA A 661 15.86 -14.10 25.27
C ALA A 661 16.62 -13.76 26.56
N LEU A 662 16.09 -14.14 27.73
CA LEU A 662 16.78 -13.90 29.01
C LEU A 662 18.00 -14.81 29.21
N ASP A 663 17.99 -16.03 28.67
CA ASP A 663 19.17 -16.91 28.72
C ASP A 663 20.33 -16.39 27.86
N LEU A 664 20.02 -15.75 26.73
CA LEU A 664 21.03 -15.27 25.77
C LEU A 664 21.53 -13.86 26.10
N ILE A 665 20.65 -12.93 26.49
CA ILE A 665 21.00 -11.52 26.62
C ILE A 665 21.51 -11.22 28.03
N PRO A 666 22.71 -10.64 28.20
CA PRO A 666 23.23 -10.27 29.53
C PRO A 666 22.35 -9.21 30.19
N HIS A 667 21.82 -9.53 31.37
CA HIS A 667 20.91 -8.67 32.10
C HIS A 667 21.04 -8.95 33.61
N ARG A 668 20.58 -7.99 34.43
CA ARG A 668 20.49 -8.20 35.88
C ARG A 668 19.46 -9.28 36.18
N ALA A 669 19.80 -10.19 37.10
CA ALA A 669 18.95 -11.34 37.44
C ALA A 669 17.52 -10.97 37.87
N GLU A 670 17.36 -9.88 38.63
CA GLU A 670 16.05 -9.40 39.07
C GLU A 670 15.53 -8.28 38.15
N PRO A 671 14.22 -8.28 37.83
CA PRO A 671 13.61 -7.20 37.06
C PRO A 671 13.71 -5.87 37.81
N VAL A 672 14.05 -4.80 37.09
CA VAL A 672 14.04 -3.43 37.64
C VAL A 672 12.63 -2.87 37.75
N TYR A 673 11.67 -3.50 37.06
CA TYR A 673 10.25 -3.18 37.12
C TYR A 673 9.42 -4.44 36.88
N GLU A 674 8.38 -4.60 37.67
CA GLU A 674 7.40 -5.67 37.51
C GLU A 674 5.99 -5.17 37.80
N SER A 675 5.06 -5.48 36.90
CA SER A 675 3.63 -5.28 37.08
C SER A 675 2.87 -6.32 36.25
N PRO A 676 1.59 -6.61 36.54
CA PRO A 676 0.80 -7.50 35.69
C PRO A 676 0.87 -7.07 34.21
N GLY A 677 1.25 -7.98 33.33
CA GLY A 677 1.35 -7.72 31.89
C GLY A 677 2.72 -7.26 31.37
N VAL A 678 3.63 -6.75 32.23
CA VAL A 678 4.94 -6.24 31.77
C VAL A 678 6.03 -6.32 32.84
N GLN A 679 7.21 -6.77 32.42
CA GLN A 679 8.45 -6.79 33.20
C GLN A 679 9.55 -6.03 32.44
N ALA A 680 10.48 -5.37 33.14
CA ALA A 680 11.66 -4.80 32.52
C ALA A 680 12.94 -5.21 33.24
N PHE A 681 13.96 -5.54 32.45
CA PHE A 681 15.28 -5.96 32.91
C PHE A 681 16.32 -4.95 32.44
N ALA A 682 17.22 -4.56 33.34
CA ALA A 682 18.37 -3.74 32.98
C ALA A 682 19.44 -4.62 32.31
N VAL A 683 19.89 -4.19 31.15
CA VAL A 683 20.88 -4.91 30.32
C VAL A 683 22.30 -4.59 30.79
N GLU A 684 23.17 -5.60 30.78
CA GLU A 684 24.59 -5.47 31.06
C GLU A 684 25.36 -5.38 29.75
N GLN A 685 25.82 -4.18 29.39
CA GLN A 685 26.57 -3.95 28.16
C GLN A 685 28.03 -4.40 28.32
N ALA A 686 28.55 -5.13 27.33
CA ALA A 686 29.95 -5.51 27.25
C ALA A 686 30.86 -4.29 27.00
N THR A 687 32.13 -4.41 27.41
CA THR A 687 33.16 -3.41 27.09
C THR A 687 33.48 -3.43 25.60
N ILE A 688 33.63 -2.26 24.99
CA ILE A 688 34.03 -2.16 23.58
C ILE A 688 35.54 -2.51 23.48
N PRO A 689 35.94 -3.45 22.61
CA PRO A 689 37.35 -3.71 22.31
C PRO A 689 38.07 -2.46 21.81
N ASP A 690 39.34 -2.29 22.17
CA ASP A 690 40.21 -1.23 21.67
C ASP A 690 41.57 -1.84 21.24
N PRO A 691 41.85 -1.94 19.92
CA PRO A 691 41.01 -1.49 18.82
C PRO A 691 39.74 -2.34 18.63
N LEU A 692 38.65 -1.71 18.16
CA LEU A 692 37.49 -2.39 17.59
C LEU A 692 37.82 -2.75 16.13
N VAL A 693 37.85 -4.05 15.83
CA VAL A 693 38.10 -4.57 14.47
C VAL A 693 36.81 -5.21 13.95
N ILE A 694 36.38 -4.77 12.77
CA ILE A 694 35.22 -5.31 12.06
C ILE A 694 35.75 -5.95 10.76
N ASP A 695 35.71 -7.27 10.69
CA ASP A 695 36.09 -8.06 9.52
C ASP A 695 34.86 -8.32 8.65
N PHE A 696 34.80 -7.69 7.48
CA PHE A 696 33.64 -7.77 6.59
C PHE A 696 33.48 -9.16 5.97
N GLY A 697 34.55 -9.96 5.93
CA GLY A 697 34.50 -11.35 5.50
C GLY A 697 33.88 -12.32 6.51
N ASP A 698 33.67 -11.87 7.76
CA ASP A 698 33.08 -12.68 8.83
C ASP A 698 31.60 -12.33 9.07
N TRP A 699 30.83 -13.31 9.55
CA TRP A 699 29.40 -13.16 9.85
C TRP A 699 29.12 -12.22 11.04
N THR A 700 30.12 -11.99 11.91
CA THR A 700 30.02 -11.06 13.04
C THR A 700 29.95 -9.59 12.61
N ALA A 701 30.29 -9.27 11.36
CA ALA A 701 30.17 -7.92 10.81
C ALA A 701 28.74 -7.56 10.33
N ASP A 702 27.84 -8.53 10.15
CA ASP A 702 26.46 -8.30 9.71
C ASP A 702 25.73 -7.18 10.48
N PRO A 703 25.80 -7.11 11.84
CA PRO A 703 25.16 -6.04 12.61
C PRO A 703 25.75 -4.64 12.35
N TYR A 704 27.00 -4.56 11.91
CA TYR A 704 27.72 -3.32 11.67
C TYR A 704 27.44 -2.78 10.26
N ARG A 705 26.93 -3.60 9.33
CA ARG A 705 26.67 -3.20 7.93
C ARG A 705 25.23 -2.69 7.77
N GLY A 706 25.09 -1.38 7.54
CA GLY A 706 23.83 -0.75 7.17
C GLY A 706 23.49 -0.93 5.69
N GLU A 707 22.82 0.05 5.08
CA GLU A 707 22.49 -0.03 3.64
C GLU A 707 23.73 0.09 2.75
N GLY A 708 23.66 -0.50 1.55
CA GLY A 708 24.63 -0.30 0.48
C GLY A 708 25.72 -1.39 0.34
N TRP A 709 25.54 -2.56 0.94
CA TRP A 709 26.52 -3.67 0.90
C TRP A 709 25.99 -4.92 0.19
N ALA A 710 26.88 -5.59 -0.53
CA ALA A 710 26.71 -6.96 -1.00
C ALA A 710 27.06 -7.99 0.10
N GLY A 711 26.83 -9.27 -0.20
CA GLY A 711 27.31 -10.40 0.61
C GLY A 711 28.80 -10.66 0.45
N ASN A 712 29.30 -11.71 1.12
CA ASN A 712 30.73 -12.04 1.15
C ASN A 712 31.20 -12.60 -0.20
N GLU A 713 32.30 -12.05 -0.72
CA GLU A 713 32.91 -12.43 -1.99
C GLU A 713 34.44 -12.44 -1.89
N THR A 714 35.10 -13.24 -2.73
CA THR A 714 36.56 -13.20 -2.83
C THR A 714 36.98 -12.03 -3.73
N VAL A 715 37.55 -10.99 -3.14
CA VAL A 715 38.00 -9.78 -3.84
C VAL A 715 39.51 -9.62 -3.66
N PHE A 716 40.24 -9.70 -4.77
CA PHE A 716 41.71 -9.64 -4.80
C PHE A 716 42.39 -10.54 -3.74
N GLY A 717 41.82 -11.72 -3.48
CA GLY A 717 42.37 -12.72 -2.55
C GLY A 717 41.91 -12.60 -1.08
N ALA A 718 41.12 -11.59 -0.72
CA ALA A 718 40.48 -11.46 0.59
C ALA A 718 38.98 -11.76 0.51
N THR A 719 38.35 -12.17 1.61
CA THR A 719 36.89 -12.28 1.69
C THR A 719 36.35 -10.92 2.13
N ALA A 720 35.68 -10.21 1.24
CA ALA A 720 35.26 -8.81 1.43
C ALA A 720 33.83 -8.58 0.94
N ASN A 721 33.27 -7.41 1.22
CA ASN A 721 31.98 -6.99 0.66
C ASN A 721 32.14 -5.82 -0.30
N TRP A 722 31.53 -5.93 -1.48
CA TRP A 722 31.35 -4.79 -2.37
C TRP A 722 30.27 -3.84 -1.86
N THR A 723 30.47 -2.54 -2.09
CA THR A 723 29.41 -1.55 -1.98
C THR A 723 28.55 -1.56 -3.24
N THR A 724 27.23 -1.67 -3.08
CA THR A 724 26.27 -1.80 -4.19
C THR A 724 25.49 -0.52 -4.50
N ALA A 725 26.00 0.63 -4.03
CA ALA A 725 25.41 1.94 -4.21
C ALA A 725 26.51 3.01 -4.10
N ASP A 726 26.17 4.26 -4.46
CA ASP A 726 27.05 5.42 -4.26
C ASP A 726 27.16 5.81 -2.77
N ARG A 727 26.38 5.16 -1.91
CA ARG A 727 26.37 5.34 -0.46
C ARG A 727 26.37 3.98 0.23
N ALA A 728 27.25 3.79 1.20
CA ALA A 728 27.26 2.63 2.09
C ALA A 728 27.36 3.06 3.56
N GLU A 729 26.64 2.37 4.45
CA GLU A 729 26.55 2.74 5.87
C GLU A 729 27.15 1.69 6.79
N ILE A 730 27.83 2.15 7.84
CA ILE A 730 28.47 1.32 8.84
C ILE A 730 28.10 1.86 10.23
N PHE A 731 27.76 0.96 11.14
CA PHE A 731 27.46 1.26 12.54
C PHE A 731 28.63 0.86 13.42
N PHE A 732 28.93 1.61 14.47
CA PHE A 732 29.89 1.20 15.48
C PHE A 732 29.60 1.88 16.83
N PRO A 733 29.83 1.21 17.97
CA PRO A 733 29.66 1.83 19.27
C PRO A 733 30.88 2.65 19.68
N VAL A 734 30.65 3.73 20.43
CA VAL A 734 31.69 4.47 21.16
C VAL A 734 31.25 4.66 22.61
N ARG A 735 32.20 4.59 23.54
CA ARG A 735 32.06 5.00 24.94
C ARG A 735 33.21 5.91 25.35
N GLY A 736 32.90 6.88 26.20
CA GLY A 736 33.86 7.80 26.82
C GLY A 736 34.54 8.77 25.85
N ASP A 737 35.38 9.64 26.42
CA ASP A 737 35.94 10.80 25.73
C ASP A 737 37.13 10.46 24.81
N GLY A 738 37.65 11.46 24.11
CA GLY A 738 38.78 11.38 23.18
C GLY A 738 38.35 11.17 21.73
N ASP A 739 39.24 11.55 20.81
CA ASP A 739 39.11 11.24 19.39
C ASP A 739 39.20 9.71 19.17
N ARG A 740 38.81 9.25 17.98
CA ARG A 740 39.11 7.88 17.53
C ARG A 740 39.88 7.95 16.22
N ARG A 741 40.73 6.96 15.95
CA ARG A 741 41.38 6.77 14.64
C ARG A 741 40.66 5.65 13.90
N LEU A 742 40.14 5.98 12.71
CA LEU A 742 39.60 5.04 11.73
C LEU A 742 40.72 4.62 10.77
N SER A 743 40.83 3.32 10.52
CA SER A 743 41.57 2.73 9.40
C SER A 743 40.63 1.81 8.62
N LEU A 744 40.48 2.08 7.34
CA LEU A 744 39.58 1.37 6.41
C LEU A 744 40.42 0.70 5.33
N GLN A 745 40.39 -0.64 5.27
CA GLN A 745 41.00 -1.38 4.17
C GLN A 745 40.00 -1.51 3.02
N ILE A 746 40.29 -0.80 1.92
CA ILE A 746 39.39 -0.58 0.79
C ILE A 746 40.09 -0.73 -0.56
N ALA A 747 39.39 -1.29 -1.55
CA ALA A 747 39.84 -1.36 -2.93
C ALA A 747 38.72 -0.89 -3.88
N PRO A 748 38.96 0.05 -4.81
CA PRO A 748 37.93 0.50 -5.75
C PRO A 748 37.60 -0.59 -6.78
N PHE A 749 36.38 -0.56 -7.31
CA PHE A 749 36.05 -1.30 -8.53
C PHE A 749 36.68 -0.59 -9.73
N VAL A 750 37.62 -1.27 -10.41
CA VAL A 750 38.40 -0.71 -11.53
C VAL A 750 38.10 -1.49 -12.80
N TYR A 751 37.94 -0.76 -13.90
CA TYR A 751 37.65 -1.29 -15.24
C TYR A 751 38.37 -0.45 -16.30
N PRO A 752 38.46 -0.91 -17.56
CA PRO A 752 39.15 -0.17 -18.62
C PRO A 752 38.57 1.25 -18.80
N ASN A 753 39.44 2.27 -18.72
CA ASN A 753 39.08 3.69 -18.77
C ASN A 753 38.21 4.19 -17.60
N ALA A 754 38.19 3.49 -16.47
CA ALA A 754 37.47 3.94 -15.28
C ALA A 754 37.96 5.34 -14.83
N PRO A 755 37.05 6.27 -14.49
CA PRO A 755 37.46 7.50 -13.84
C PRO A 755 38.03 7.19 -12.45
N SER A 756 38.88 8.09 -11.95
CA SER A 756 39.45 7.93 -10.61
C SER A 756 38.34 7.91 -9.55
N GLN A 757 38.29 6.85 -8.75
CA GLN A 757 37.29 6.70 -7.69
C GLN A 757 37.67 7.55 -6.47
N GLN A 758 36.66 8.12 -5.82
CA GLN A 758 36.82 8.84 -4.56
C GLN A 758 35.87 8.29 -3.52
N VAL A 759 36.31 8.29 -2.25
CA VAL A 759 35.48 7.99 -1.10
C VAL A 759 35.45 9.18 -0.16
N GLY A 760 34.27 9.76 0.01
CA GLY A 760 33.94 10.72 1.06
C GLY A 760 33.51 10.00 2.32
N ILE A 761 34.05 10.38 3.47
CA ILE A 761 33.73 9.82 4.78
C ILE A 761 32.91 10.83 5.57
N LYS A 762 31.73 10.41 6.04
CA LYS A 762 30.82 11.20 6.88
C LYS A 762 30.58 10.48 8.20
N LEU A 763 30.64 11.19 9.32
CA LEU A 763 30.38 10.70 10.68
C LEU A 763 29.14 11.40 11.26
N ASN A 764 28.09 10.67 11.64
CA ASN A 764 26.88 11.21 12.26
C ASN A 764 26.36 12.50 11.58
N ASP A 765 26.33 12.48 10.26
CA ASP A 765 25.96 13.60 9.39
C ASP A 765 26.97 14.75 9.21
N HIS A 766 28.18 14.64 9.75
CA HIS A 766 29.29 15.56 9.51
C HIS A 766 30.28 15.01 8.49
N VAL A 767 30.60 15.79 7.44
CA VAL A 767 31.62 15.41 6.45
C VAL A 767 33.00 15.57 7.08
N LEU A 768 33.82 14.51 7.02
CA LEU A 768 35.18 14.50 7.58
C LEU A 768 36.23 14.79 6.51
N ALA A 769 36.32 13.92 5.50
CA ALA A 769 37.36 13.97 4.48
C ALA A 769 36.94 13.21 3.23
N THR A 770 37.58 13.52 2.10
CA THR A 770 37.44 12.79 0.84
C THR A 770 38.81 12.33 0.37
N TYR A 771 38.92 11.06 -0.02
CA TYR A 771 40.15 10.42 -0.46
C TYR A 771 40.00 9.91 -1.89
N THR A 772 41.07 10.04 -2.68
CA THR A 772 41.17 9.42 -4.00
C THR A 772 41.76 8.03 -3.86
N LEU A 773 41.07 7.01 -4.36
CA LEU A 773 41.48 5.61 -4.23
C LEU A 773 42.43 5.21 -5.36
N GLN A 774 43.51 4.50 -5.01
CA GLN A 774 44.40 3.80 -5.94
C GLN A 774 43.88 2.40 -6.29
N GLU A 775 44.39 1.82 -7.36
CA GLU A 775 44.10 0.42 -7.71
C GLU A 775 44.63 -0.54 -6.63
N ASN A 776 43.89 -1.63 -6.38
CA ASN A 776 44.13 -2.64 -5.32
C ASN A 776 43.82 -2.16 -3.89
N TRP A 777 44.03 -3.06 -2.93
CA TRP A 777 43.83 -2.84 -1.51
C TRP A 777 44.75 -1.73 -0.96
N GLN A 778 44.18 -0.78 -0.22
CA GLN A 778 44.89 0.29 0.47
C GLN A 778 44.20 0.70 1.78
N ALA A 779 44.98 1.15 2.75
CA ALA A 779 44.43 1.72 3.99
C ALA A 779 44.09 3.21 3.80
N VAL A 780 42.83 3.57 4.06
CA VAL A 780 42.36 4.94 4.20
C VAL A 780 42.22 5.25 5.69
N GLU A 781 42.91 6.29 6.16
CA GLU A 781 42.93 6.65 7.58
C GLU A 781 42.40 8.06 7.83
N THR A 782 41.58 8.21 8.87
CA THR A 782 41.07 9.51 9.31
C THR A 782 40.85 9.55 10.82
N VAL A 783 40.82 10.76 11.37
CA VAL A 783 40.46 10.98 12.77
C VAL A 783 38.96 11.23 12.85
N LEU A 784 38.29 10.52 13.75
CA LEU A 784 36.91 10.71 14.14
C LEU A 784 36.90 11.64 15.37
N PRO A 785 36.55 12.93 15.23
CA PRO A 785 36.67 13.89 16.32
C PRO A 785 35.66 13.60 17.44
N GLU A 786 36.09 13.70 18.70
CA GLU A 786 35.25 13.52 19.88
C GLU A 786 33.96 14.34 19.81
N ALA A 787 34.08 15.59 19.35
CA ALA A 787 32.97 16.54 19.25
C ALA A 787 31.84 16.11 18.31
N GLN A 788 32.09 15.15 17.41
CA GLN A 788 31.11 14.60 16.47
C GLN A 788 30.70 13.16 16.80
N LEU A 789 31.33 12.55 17.81
CA LEU A 789 30.99 11.22 18.30
C LEU A 789 29.80 11.28 19.25
N ILE A 790 28.99 10.23 19.21
CA ILE A 790 27.87 10.00 20.11
C ILE A 790 28.27 8.89 21.08
N ASP A 791 28.08 9.13 22.38
CA ASP A 791 28.17 8.08 23.40
C ASP A 791 27.01 7.08 23.17
N GLY A 792 27.32 5.97 22.50
CA GLY A 792 26.31 5.11 21.88
C GLY A 792 26.70 4.63 20.49
N LEU A 793 25.69 4.39 19.66
CA LEU A 793 25.85 4.00 18.26
C LEU A 793 26.19 5.22 17.40
N ASN A 794 27.24 5.08 16.60
CA ASN A 794 27.68 6.06 15.61
C ASN A 794 27.46 5.49 14.21
N ARG A 795 27.25 6.39 13.24
CA ARG A 795 27.10 6.05 11.83
C ARG A 795 28.25 6.63 11.04
N LEU A 796 28.97 5.76 10.35
CA LEU A 796 29.91 6.12 9.30
C LEU A 796 29.24 5.90 7.94
N THR A 797 29.21 6.93 7.11
CA THR A 797 28.69 6.84 5.74
C THR A 797 29.83 7.05 4.76
N LEU A 798 30.02 6.07 3.87
CA LEU A 798 30.93 6.15 2.75
C LEU A 798 30.16 6.64 1.53
N HIS A 799 30.64 7.70 0.89
CA HIS A 799 30.08 8.27 -0.33
C HIS A 799 31.07 8.11 -1.48
N PHE A 800 30.66 7.43 -2.54
CA PHE A 800 31.48 7.17 -3.72
C PHE A 800 31.14 8.14 -4.85
N ALA A 801 32.16 8.56 -5.60
CA ALA A 801 31.95 9.51 -6.69
C ALA A 801 31.14 8.92 -7.86
N HIS A 802 31.22 7.61 -8.06
CA HIS A 802 30.46 6.89 -9.08
C HIS A 802 30.33 5.40 -8.74
N THR A 803 29.36 4.74 -9.37
CA THR A 803 29.22 3.28 -9.42
C THR A 803 29.20 2.82 -10.86
N ALA A 804 29.51 1.55 -11.11
CA ALA A 804 29.42 0.94 -12.42
C ALA A 804 28.96 -0.51 -12.32
N GLN A 805 28.13 -0.97 -13.26
CA GLN A 805 27.76 -2.38 -13.32
C GLN A 805 28.84 -3.16 -14.07
N PRO A 806 29.43 -4.22 -13.49
CA PRO A 806 30.47 -5.00 -14.16
C PRO A 806 30.07 -5.46 -15.55
N ARG A 807 28.79 -5.82 -15.74
CA ARG A 807 28.21 -6.16 -17.04
C ARG A 807 28.37 -5.08 -18.12
N GLU A 808 28.28 -3.80 -17.75
CA GLU A 808 28.31 -2.67 -18.70
C GLU A 808 29.73 -2.21 -19.02
N VAL A 809 30.67 -2.37 -18.07
CA VAL A 809 32.02 -1.77 -18.18
C VAL A 809 33.14 -2.77 -18.40
N LEU A 810 32.94 -4.04 -18.06
CA LEU A 810 33.95 -5.07 -18.30
C LEU A 810 33.81 -5.63 -19.73
N PRO A 811 34.93 -5.98 -20.39
CA PRO A 811 34.89 -6.54 -21.72
C PRO A 811 34.13 -7.87 -21.74
N ALA A 812 33.32 -8.07 -22.77
CA ALA A 812 32.66 -9.35 -23.01
C ALA A 812 33.68 -10.43 -23.36
N ASN A 813 33.46 -11.66 -22.90
CA ASN A 813 34.20 -12.82 -23.37
C ASN A 813 33.33 -13.63 -24.34
N ARG A 814 33.44 -13.36 -25.64
CA ARG A 814 32.57 -13.96 -26.66
C ARG A 814 33.25 -15.01 -27.54
N ALA A 815 34.56 -15.15 -27.45
CA ALA A 815 35.32 -16.08 -28.27
C ALA A 815 34.96 -17.54 -27.96
N ILE A 816 34.52 -18.27 -28.99
CA ILE A 816 34.20 -19.69 -28.88
C ILE A 816 35.50 -20.49 -29.03
N GLY A 817 36.18 -20.72 -27.91
CA GLY A 817 37.46 -21.43 -27.87
C GLY A 817 38.48 -20.84 -28.85
N HIS A 818 39.03 -21.68 -29.73
CA HIS A 818 39.94 -21.32 -30.81
C HIS A 818 39.30 -21.47 -32.20
N THR A 819 37.96 -21.45 -32.29
CA THR A 819 37.23 -21.61 -33.57
C THR A 819 37.37 -20.40 -34.49
N GLY A 820 37.74 -19.23 -33.95
CA GLY A 820 37.78 -17.96 -34.67
C GLY A 820 36.42 -17.26 -34.79
N VAL A 821 35.37 -17.80 -34.15
CA VAL A 821 34.02 -17.23 -34.11
C VAL A 821 33.71 -16.72 -32.71
N GLU A 822 32.96 -15.61 -32.65
CA GLU A 822 32.42 -15.06 -31.42
C GLU A 822 30.90 -15.26 -31.37
N THR A 823 30.35 -15.48 -30.17
CA THR A 823 28.89 -15.51 -29.99
C THR A 823 28.29 -14.10 -30.05
N PRO A 824 27.17 -13.89 -30.79
CA PRO A 824 26.48 -12.60 -30.85
C PRO A 824 25.65 -12.30 -29.58
N VAL A 825 25.34 -13.32 -28.77
CA VAL A 825 24.56 -13.21 -27.53
C VAL A 825 25.27 -13.86 -26.35
N ASP A 826 24.80 -13.58 -25.14
CA ASP A 826 25.21 -14.34 -23.95
C ASP A 826 24.78 -15.80 -24.10
N VAL A 827 25.69 -16.72 -23.82
CA VAL A 827 25.43 -18.16 -23.87
C VAL A 827 25.86 -18.75 -22.55
N GLU A 828 24.95 -19.45 -21.88
CA GLU A 828 25.24 -20.19 -20.66
C GLU A 828 24.89 -21.66 -20.88
N VAL A 829 25.79 -22.55 -20.47
CA VAL A 829 25.55 -23.98 -20.54
C VAL A 829 26.01 -24.67 -19.26
N ASN A 830 25.12 -25.44 -18.67
CA ASN A 830 25.36 -26.16 -17.43
C ASN A 830 24.85 -27.60 -17.53
N SER A 831 25.70 -28.55 -17.18
CA SER A 831 25.46 -29.97 -17.31
C SER A 831 25.69 -30.68 -15.99
N GLY A 832 24.87 -31.67 -15.64
CA GLY A 832 24.99 -32.41 -14.40
C GLY A 832 24.34 -33.79 -14.46
N ALA A 833 24.29 -34.48 -13.31
CA ALA A 833 23.69 -35.81 -13.23
C ALA A 833 22.19 -35.80 -13.58
N ASP A 834 21.44 -34.82 -13.07
CA ASP A 834 19.98 -34.77 -13.19
C ASP A 834 19.47 -33.58 -14.04
N PHE A 835 20.37 -32.78 -14.62
CA PHE A 835 20.00 -31.60 -15.42
C PHE A 835 20.93 -31.37 -16.62
N ALA A 836 20.41 -30.70 -17.65
CA ALA A 836 21.16 -30.07 -18.73
C ALA A 836 20.44 -28.77 -19.11
N PHE A 837 21.16 -27.67 -19.07
CA PHE A 837 20.63 -26.33 -19.23
C PHE A 837 21.45 -25.55 -20.25
N ILE A 838 20.78 -24.93 -21.21
CA ILE A 838 21.35 -24.06 -22.25
C ILE A 838 20.48 -22.81 -22.34
N THR A 839 21.09 -21.64 -22.26
CA THR A 839 20.40 -20.36 -22.55
C THR A 839 21.12 -19.55 -23.60
N ALA A 840 20.33 -18.82 -24.38
CA ALA A 840 20.79 -17.82 -25.34
C ALA A 840 20.12 -16.48 -25.02
N GLY A 841 20.90 -15.48 -24.64
CA GLY A 841 20.42 -14.19 -24.14
C GLY A 841 20.62 -14.00 -22.63
N PHE A 842 20.03 -12.95 -22.07
CA PHE A 842 20.22 -12.58 -20.66
C PHE A 842 18.93 -12.06 -20.03
N GLY A 843 18.74 -12.33 -18.73
CA GLY A 843 17.56 -11.90 -17.98
C GLY A 843 16.28 -12.60 -18.45
N ASP A 844 15.14 -11.94 -18.26
CA ASP A 844 13.81 -12.48 -18.60
C ASP A 844 13.60 -12.66 -20.11
N GLU A 845 14.46 -12.08 -20.94
CA GLU A 845 14.42 -12.20 -22.41
C GLU A 845 15.29 -13.35 -22.94
N ALA A 846 16.04 -14.05 -22.07
CA ALA A 846 16.85 -15.19 -22.48
C ALA A 846 15.96 -16.34 -22.98
N ALA A 847 16.29 -16.88 -24.15
CA ALA A 847 15.65 -18.07 -24.67
C ALA A 847 16.17 -19.30 -23.93
N ASP A 848 15.25 -20.13 -23.40
CA ASP A 848 15.56 -21.48 -22.98
C ASP A 848 15.83 -22.33 -24.23
N ALA A 849 17.10 -22.69 -24.42
CA ALA A 849 17.58 -23.50 -25.54
C ALA A 849 17.82 -24.96 -25.11
N SER A 850 17.33 -25.35 -23.94
CA SER A 850 17.48 -26.70 -23.40
C SER A 850 16.35 -27.60 -23.91
N ALA A 851 16.68 -28.82 -24.30
CA ALA A 851 15.66 -29.84 -24.62
C ALA A 851 15.21 -30.66 -23.40
N HIS A 852 15.80 -30.43 -22.22
CA HIS A 852 15.48 -31.04 -20.93
C HIS A 852 15.35 -32.58 -20.96
N ARG A 853 16.23 -33.24 -21.73
CA ARG A 853 16.22 -34.70 -21.91
C ARG A 853 17.53 -35.32 -21.42
N ARG A 854 17.45 -36.48 -20.79
CA ARG A 854 18.62 -37.32 -20.47
C ARG A 854 19.45 -37.59 -21.72
N GLY A 855 20.77 -37.70 -21.57
CA GLY A 855 21.74 -37.90 -22.66
C GLY A 855 22.36 -36.58 -23.12
N ILE A 856 22.53 -36.36 -24.43
CA ILE A 856 23.15 -35.14 -24.97
C ILE A 856 22.06 -34.22 -25.52
N ASN A 857 22.01 -33.00 -25.00
CA ASN A 857 21.17 -31.91 -25.49
C ASN A 857 22.01 -31.03 -26.41
N VAL A 858 21.44 -30.66 -27.55
CA VAL A 858 22.08 -29.84 -28.57
C VAL A 858 21.20 -28.65 -28.90
N ALA A 859 21.77 -27.45 -28.87
CA ALA A 859 21.15 -26.24 -29.38
C ALA A 859 21.96 -25.68 -30.55
N VAL A 860 21.28 -25.19 -31.58
CA VAL A 860 21.87 -24.54 -32.74
C VAL A 860 21.51 -23.06 -32.71
N ILE A 861 22.53 -22.21 -32.71
CA ILE A 861 22.38 -20.76 -32.64
C ILE A 861 22.90 -20.12 -33.92
N ASP A 862 22.12 -19.17 -34.44
CA ASP A 862 22.55 -18.35 -35.56
C ASP A 862 23.76 -17.48 -35.18
N PRO A 863 24.89 -17.55 -35.91
CA PRO A 863 26.10 -16.83 -35.56
C PRO A 863 26.00 -15.31 -35.75
N GLN A 864 24.96 -14.80 -36.42
CA GLN A 864 24.74 -13.36 -36.64
C GLN A 864 23.69 -12.78 -35.71
N SER A 865 22.51 -13.39 -35.62
CA SER A 865 21.40 -12.87 -34.79
C SER A 865 21.46 -13.37 -33.34
N GLY A 866 22.00 -14.57 -33.10
CA GLY A 866 21.94 -15.24 -31.81
C GLY A 866 20.62 -15.95 -31.52
N ASP A 867 19.73 -16.04 -32.52
CA ASP A 867 18.48 -16.77 -32.38
C ASP A 867 18.72 -18.27 -32.27
N VAL A 868 17.93 -18.94 -31.44
CA VAL A 868 17.90 -20.40 -31.36
C VAL A 868 17.16 -20.94 -32.58
N LEU A 869 17.87 -21.62 -33.48
CA LEU A 869 17.35 -22.13 -34.75
C LEU A 869 16.70 -23.51 -34.61
N ASP A 870 17.32 -24.40 -33.84
CA ASP A 870 16.82 -25.74 -33.52
C ASP A 870 17.40 -26.17 -32.16
N MET A 871 16.67 -26.99 -31.41
CA MET A 871 17.15 -27.60 -30.17
C MET A 871 16.58 -29.00 -30.01
N ARG A 872 17.42 -29.97 -29.66
CA ARG A 872 17.02 -31.38 -29.52
C ARG A 872 17.81 -32.09 -28.43
N GLY A 873 17.14 -32.97 -27.71
CA GLY A 873 17.74 -33.86 -26.73
C GLY A 873 17.75 -35.29 -27.25
N PHE A 874 18.86 -35.98 -27.05
CA PHE A 874 19.07 -37.37 -27.49
C PHE A 874 19.46 -38.22 -26.31
N ASP A 875 18.69 -39.27 -26.03
CA ASP A 875 18.96 -40.17 -24.89
C ASP A 875 20.04 -41.20 -25.23
N THR A 876 21.25 -40.68 -25.43
CA THR A 876 22.47 -41.43 -25.75
C THR A 876 22.93 -42.35 -24.62
N ALA A 877 22.29 -42.27 -23.45
CA ALA A 877 22.45 -43.23 -22.35
C ALA A 877 21.54 -44.46 -22.50
N ALA A 878 20.44 -44.37 -23.27
CA ALA A 878 19.47 -45.45 -23.38
C ALA A 878 19.81 -46.50 -24.44
N ASN A 879 20.24 -46.09 -25.64
CA ASN A 879 20.54 -47.00 -26.75
C ASN A 879 21.35 -46.34 -27.89
N ALA A 880 21.88 -47.17 -28.80
CA ALA A 880 22.67 -46.71 -29.94
C ALA A 880 21.88 -45.97 -31.02
N PHE A 881 20.55 -46.18 -31.14
CA PHE A 881 19.74 -45.46 -32.15
C PHE A 881 19.69 -43.96 -31.86
N GLU A 882 19.60 -43.56 -30.58
CA GLU A 882 19.67 -42.16 -30.17
C GLU A 882 21.04 -41.53 -30.46
N ALA A 883 22.13 -42.28 -30.28
CA ALA A 883 23.48 -41.83 -30.63
C ALA A 883 23.70 -41.67 -32.14
N THR A 884 23.08 -42.55 -32.95
CA THR A 884 23.04 -42.40 -34.42
C THR A 884 22.21 -41.18 -34.82
N ALA A 885 21.03 -40.98 -34.23
CA ALA A 885 20.18 -39.82 -34.49
C ALA A 885 20.87 -38.49 -34.13
N LEU A 886 21.64 -38.47 -33.03
CA LEU A 886 22.48 -37.33 -32.67
C LEU A 886 23.54 -37.05 -33.75
N ALA A 887 24.21 -38.09 -34.26
CA ALA A 887 25.22 -37.95 -35.30
C ALA A 887 24.62 -37.39 -36.60
N GLU A 888 23.47 -37.92 -37.03
CA GLU A 888 22.72 -37.45 -38.20
C GLU A 888 22.24 -36.01 -38.02
N PHE A 889 21.75 -35.66 -36.82
CA PHE A 889 21.35 -34.30 -36.50
C PHE A 889 22.52 -33.32 -36.65
N ILE A 890 23.66 -33.62 -36.01
CA ILE A 890 24.85 -32.77 -36.10
C ILE A 890 25.38 -32.70 -37.54
N ALA A 891 25.30 -33.79 -38.31
CA ALA A 891 25.70 -33.81 -39.71
C ALA A 891 24.81 -32.91 -40.59
N GLY A 892 23.53 -32.76 -40.25
CA GLY A 892 22.58 -31.90 -40.95
C GLY A 892 22.70 -30.40 -40.63
N ILE A 893 23.46 -30.02 -39.60
CA ILE A 893 23.70 -28.61 -39.26
C ILE A 893 24.60 -27.99 -40.33
N PRO A 894 24.23 -26.83 -40.91
CA PRO A 894 25.09 -26.09 -41.84
C PRO A 894 26.40 -25.63 -41.20
N ASP A 895 27.50 -25.66 -41.95
CA ASP A 895 28.79 -25.13 -41.51
C ASP A 895 28.68 -23.63 -41.15
N GLY A 896 29.39 -23.22 -40.09
CA GLY A 896 29.39 -21.86 -39.55
C GLY A 896 28.37 -21.60 -38.45
N GLN A 897 27.41 -22.50 -38.21
CA GLN A 897 26.45 -22.38 -37.11
C GLN A 897 27.11 -22.62 -35.75
N ILE A 898 26.68 -21.89 -34.71
CA ILE A 898 27.11 -22.12 -33.33
C ILE A 898 26.33 -23.34 -32.80
N VAL A 899 27.03 -24.28 -32.19
CA VAL A 899 26.41 -25.51 -31.68
C VAL A 899 26.82 -25.70 -30.22
N ILE A 900 25.83 -25.78 -29.34
CA ILE A 900 26.02 -25.92 -27.90
C ILE A 900 25.59 -27.32 -27.48
N PHE A 901 26.39 -27.94 -26.61
CA PHE A 901 26.15 -29.29 -26.10
C PHE A 901 26.09 -29.27 -24.57
N ALA A 902 25.05 -29.88 -24.02
CA ALA A 902 24.89 -30.09 -22.59
C ALA A 902 24.54 -31.56 -22.30
N SER A 903 25.34 -32.24 -21.49
CA SER A 903 25.07 -33.62 -21.10
C SER A 903 24.24 -33.71 -19.83
N GLN A 904 23.19 -34.53 -19.83
CA GLN A 904 22.45 -34.92 -18.63
C GLN A 904 22.67 -36.41 -18.34
N GLY A 905 23.14 -36.71 -17.14
CA GLY A 905 23.44 -38.07 -16.70
C GLY A 905 24.92 -38.42 -16.83
N LEU A 906 25.47 -39.09 -15.81
CA LEU A 906 26.86 -39.55 -15.80
C LEU A 906 27.15 -40.61 -16.86
N ASP A 907 26.10 -41.23 -17.41
CA ASP A 907 26.17 -42.24 -18.47
C ASP A 907 25.75 -41.71 -19.85
N ALA A 908 25.68 -40.39 -20.04
CA ALA A 908 25.29 -39.78 -21.32
C ALA A 908 26.16 -40.22 -22.52
N LEU A 909 27.34 -40.79 -22.29
CA LEU A 909 28.22 -41.31 -23.35
C LEU A 909 28.11 -42.84 -23.55
N ALA A 910 27.21 -43.55 -22.85
CA ALA A 910 27.19 -45.01 -22.79
C ALA A 910 27.04 -45.71 -24.16
N TYR A 911 26.25 -45.15 -25.07
CA TYR A 911 26.04 -45.70 -26.42
C TYR A 911 26.59 -44.80 -27.55
N VAL A 912 27.45 -43.84 -27.22
CA VAL A 912 28.06 -42.93 -28.22
C VAL A 912 28.99 -43.71 -29.14
N SER A 913 28.71 -43.66 -30.45
CA SER A 913 29.43 -44.41 -31.48
C SER A 913 30.62 -43.63 -32.05
N ALA A 914 31.50 -44.29 -32.83
CA ALA A 914 32.60 -43.61 -33.53
C ALA A 914 32.10 -42.52 -34.49
N ASP A 915 30.97 -42.75 -35.15
CA ASP A 915 30.32 -41.78 -36.05
C ASP A 915 29.80 -40.57 -35.26
N THR A 916 29.23 -40.81 -34.07
CA THR A 916 28.81 -39.74 -33.15
C THR A 916 30.01 -38.92 -32.67
N LEU A 917 31.14 -39.56 -32.34
CA LEU A 917 32.36 -38.84 -31.98
C LEU A 917 32.90 -38.01 -33.16
N THR A 918 32.85 -38.54 -34.39
CA THR A 918 33.25 -37.77 -35.58
C THR A 918 32.31 -36.59 -35.81
N ALA A 919 31.01 -36.76 -35.58
CA ALA A 919 30.03 -35.67 -35.66
C ALA A 919 30.29 -34.59 -34.60
N LEU A 920 30.51 -34.95 -33.33
CA LEU A 920 30.88 -34.02 -32.26
C LEU A 920 32.20 -33.30 -32.58
N GLN A 921 33.19 -34.02 -33.11
CA GLN A 921 34.47 -33.45 -33.54
C GLN A 921 34.29 -32.44 -34.68
N SER A 922 33.30 -32.63 -35.57
CA SER A 922 32.96 -31.67 -36.63
C SER A 922 32.34 -30.35 -36.12
N ALA A 923 31.92 -30.29 -34.85
CA ALA A 923 31.53 -29.06 -34.16
C ALA A 923 32.69 -28.46 -33.35
N GLY A 924 33.90 -29.00 -33.49
CA GLY A 924 35.11 -28.52 -32.84
C GLY A 924 35.44 -29.17 -31.49
N LEU A 925 34.65 -30.15 -31.00
CA LEU A 925 34.90 -30.76 -29.68
C LEU A 925 36.18 -31.59 -29.65
N ALA A 926 36.82 -31.65 -28.47
CA ALA A 926 37.97 -32.51 -28.19
C ALA A 926 37.50 -33.91 -27.75
N VAL A 927 37.07 -34.73 -28.71
CA VAL A 927 36.41 -36.02 -28.42
C VAL A 927 37.32 -37.07 -27.74
N GLY A 928 38.64 -36.97 -27.92
CA GLY A 928 39.60 -37.88 -27.27
C GLY A 928 39.72 -37.70 -25.75
N THR A 929 39.20 -36.59 -25.21
CA THR A 929 39.25 -36.26 -23.77
C THR A 929 37.87 -36.07 -23.16
N LEU A 930 36.79 -36.35 -23.90
CA LEU A 930 35.42 -36.08 -23.50
C LEU A 930 34.97 -37.01 -22.36
N ALA A 931 34.49 -36.43 -21.26
CA ALA A 931 33.99 -37.17 -20.09
C ALA A 931 32.73 -36.51 -19.54
N THR A 932 31.81 -37.29 -18.98
CA THR A 932 30.54 -36.82 -18.41
C THR A 932 30.66 -36.42 -16.94
N PRO A 933 29.93 -35.39 -16.48
CA PRO A 933 29.18 -34.43 -17.30
C PRO A 933 30.12 -33.51 -18.10
N PHE A 934 29.72 -33.12 -19.31
CA PHE A 934 30.41 -32.12 -20.11
C PHE A 934 29.45 -31.06 -20.63
N SER A 935 29.99 -29.86 -20.80
CA SER A 935 29.37 -28.75 -21.52
C SER A 935 30.33 -28.29 -22.60
N ALA A 936 29.83 -28.00 -23.80
CA ALA A 936 30.66 -27.50 -24.89
C ALA A 936 29.93 -26.44 -25.72
N ILE A 937 30.68 -25.44 -26.18
CA ILE A 937 30.23 -24.43 -27.14
C ILE A 937 31.19 -24.50 -28.32
N GLY A 938 30.67 -24.88 -29.48
CA GLY A 938 31.43 -25.14 -30.69
C GLY A 938 30.85 -24.44 -31.92
N VAL A 939 31.49 -24.66 -33.06
CA VAL A 939 31.03 -24.16 -34.36
C VAL A 939 31.09 -25.30 -35.36
N LYS A 940 29.99 -25.52 -36.07
CA LYS A 940 29.93 -26.55 -37.10
C LYS A 940 30.93 -26.26 -38.22
N GLY A 941 31.75 -27.24 -38.58
CA GLY A 941 32.84 -27.13 -39.56
C GLY A 941 34.19 -26.71 -38.97
N ALA A 942 34.27 -26.42 -37.66
CA ALA A 942 35.53 -26.09 -37.00
C ALA A 942 36.42 -27.33 -36.78
N ALA A 943 37.74 -27.13 -36.72
CA ALA A 943 38.68 -28.21 -36.47
C ALA A 943 38.48 -28.82 -35.07
N GLY A 944 38.56 -30.14 -34.94
CA GLY A 944 38.42 -30.82 -33.65
C GLY A 944 39.41 -30.31 -32.60
N GLY A 945 38.93 -30.07 -31.38
CA GLY A 945 39.68 -29.49 -30.27
C GLY A 945 39.73 -27.96 -30.23
N THR A 946 38.98 -27.27 -31.10
CA THR A 946 38.89 -25.80 -31.09
C THR A 946 37.68 -25.26 -30.32
N ALA A 947 36.67 -26.07 -30.01
CA ALA A 947 35.53 -25.66 -29.22
C ALA A 947 35.91 -25.30 -27.77
N LEU A 948 35.09 -24.49 -27.12
CA LEU A 948 35.17 -24.29 -25.68
C LEU A 948 34.49 -25.49 -24.99
N GLN A 949 35.19 -26.15 -24.08
CA GLN A 949 34.71 -27.37 -23.42
C GLN A 949 35.05 -27.36 -21.94
N ALA A 950 34.09 -27.75 -21.09
CA ALA A 950 34.28 -28.00 -19.66
C ALA A 950 33.80 -29.40 -19.29
N GLN A 951 34.45 -30.00 -18.30
CA GLN A 951 34.15 -31.32 -17.74
C GLN A 951 34.67 -31.40 -16.30
N GLY A 952 34.01 -32.13 -15.40
CA GLY A 952 34.42 -32.20 -13.99
C GLY A 952 33.50 -33.04 -13.10
N GLU A 953 33.90 -33.24 -11.83
CA GLU A 953 33.09 -33.95 -10.84
C GLU A 953 31.83 -33.14 -10.48
N GLY A 954 30.65 -33.73 -10.70
CA GLY A 954 29.36 -33.17 -10.33
C GLY A 954 28.66 -32.37 -11.44
N ALA A 955 29.30 -31.32 -11.95
CA ALA A 955 28.74 -30.46 -13.00
C ALA A 955 29.81 -29.88 -13.94
N ALA A 956 29.40 -29.52 -15.16
CA ALA A 956 30.23 -28.84 -16.14
C ALA A 956 29.56 -27.54 -16.59
N TYR A 957 30.22 -26.41 -16.40
CA TYR A 957 29.67 -25.09 -16.64
C TYR A 957 30.54 -24.28 -17.60
N LEU A 958 29.93 -23.66 -18.60
CA LEU A 958 30.57 -22.66 -19.47
C LEU A 958 29.65 -21.45 -19.62
N ARG A 959 30.27 -20.28 -19.78
CA ARG A 959 29.58 -19.03 -20.11
C ARG A 959 30.41 -18.22 -21.11
N LEU A 960 29.73 -17.69 -22.11
CA LEU A 960 30.23 -16.66 -23.01
C LEU A 960 29.29 -15.47 -23.01
N GLY A 961 29.80 -14.28 -23.31
CA GLY A 961 29.05 -13.02 -23.32
C GLY A 961 29.57 -12.02 -22.31
N LEU A 962 28.68 -11.13 -21.87
CA LEU A 962 28.98 -10.14 -20.83
C LEU A 962 28.97 -10.78 -19.44
N VAL A 963 29.67 -10.16 -18.49
CA VAL A 963 29.61 -10.54 -17.07
C VAL A 963 28.14 -10.46 -16.59
N PRO A 964 27.63 -11.44 -15.84
CA PRO A 964 26.23 -11.44 -15.39
C PRO A 964 25.91 -10.39 -14.33
N ASP A 965 26.92 -9.88 -13.63
CA ASP A 965 26.72 -9.01 -12.48
C ASP A 965 26.20 -7.62 -12.92
N THR A 966 24.94 -7.36 -12.61
CA THR A 966 24.22 -6.10 -12.85
C THR A 966 24.18 -5.21 -11.61
N ARG A 967 24.83 -5.59 -10.50
CA ARG A 967 24.88 -4.74 -9.32
C ARG A 967 25.80 -3.55 -9.61
N PRO A 968 25.40 -2.32 -9.27
CA PRO A 968 26.29 -1.17 -9.38
C PRO A 968 27.36 -1.25 -8.29
N LEU A 969 28.63 -1.46 -8.65
CA LEU A 969 29.74 -1.59 -7.71
C LEU A 969 30.54 -0.27 -7.61
N ALA A 970 31.03 0.05 -6.42
CA ALA A 970 31.88 1.23 -6.19
C ALA A 970 33.28 0.86 -5.64
N ALA A 971 33.32 0.18 -4.51
CA ALA A 971 34.54 -0.32 -3.86
C ALA A 971 34.24 -1.53 -2.99
N ALA A 972 35.24 -2.35 -2.71
CA ALA A 972 35.18 -3.44 -1.73
C ALA A 972 35.84 -3.01 -0.43
N VAL A 973 35.27 -3.43 0.70
CA VAL A 973 35.84 -3.24 2.04
C VAL A 973 36.08 -4.61 2.67
N ASP A 974 37.29 -4.78 3.19
CA ASP A 974 37.77 -6.01 3.83
C ASP A 974 37.71 -5.86 5.36
N THR A 975 38.37 -4.83 5.91
CA THR A 975 38.44 -4.63 7.35
C THR A 975 38.31 -3.16 7.74
N ILE A 976 37.71 -2.93 8.90
CA ILE A 976 37.62 -1.62 9.54
C ILE A 976 38.19 -1.72 10.94
N THR A 977 39.11 -0.81 11.28
CA THR A 977 39.69 -0.70 12.62
C THR A 977 39.41 0.67 13.20
N ILE A 978 38.85 0.72 14.41
CA ILE A 978 38.59 1.95 15.16
C ILE A 978 39.33 1.84 16.49
N SER A 979 40.25 2.77 16.75
CA SER A 979 41.07 2.79 17.97
C SER A 979 40.96 4.13 18.69
N LYS A 980 41.15 4.15 20.01
CA LYS A 980 41.17 5.38 20.80
C LYS A 980 42.49 6.14 20.72
#